data_AF-A0A151U031-F1
#
_entry.id   AF-A0A151U031-F1
#
_cell.length_a   1.000
_cell.length_b   1.000
_cell.length_c   1.000
_cell.angle_alpha   90.00
_cell.angle_beta   90.00
_cell.angle_gamma   90.00
#
_symmetry.space_group_name_H-M   'P 1'
#
loop_
_entity.id
_entity.type
_entity.pdbx_description
1 polymer ?
#
loop_
_entity_poly.entity_id
_entity_poly.type
_entity_poly.pdbx_seq_one_letter_code
_entity_poly.pdbx_strand_id
1 'polypeptide(L)'
;MAAVLEAPLATPFFSSKPHNTNNIPSKFHTKPSFLTFRVTSRAANASLSPTQDPDPNPDSEPDPTRDRRRIVRVAWEKLVRWSRSWRSKANTDVLQRTNKVVVLGGGSFGTAMAAHVANRKAELEVKMLVRDPQVCLSINESHCNRKYFPDHSLPENVVATTDAKSALVGADYCLHAVPVQEKPYWVKVGDGYSVKAQGMCAGLKMELQGVPLRQNFYLFALDGVDVILGMEWLRGLGEIKANFDKRTLKVKVGGEVYQIKGDSSLSVSEAPLKGTLKQLKEEEEIYWVECCVAETESEEKMRAVPDSIQQLLEEFEEMQALIQKLVIDPDQQQGYELKEGKLFFKGKLVLPRNSSRIPLIIQEFHASAMGGHAGVFRTFKRVSAAFFWKGMKKDITKFVTECHICQTNKYQTLAPGGLLQPLPILTQIWTDLSMDFIGGLPKALGKDTILVVVDRLSKYAHFLPLSHPYSTQEVAQVFIQEVVRLHGFPESIVTDRDKLFLSQFWSELFKSAGTKLKYTSAYHPFSASFLESVSEYVDPGLPFISLSKGLELNTLRMMAQIIPQALRNPRQPFVALSGPSFALELMDKLPTAMVVASKDKKLANKVQQLLASSHLRISTSSDVTGVEIAGALKNVLAIAAGIVEGMNLGNNSMAALVSQGCSEIRWLATKMGAKPTTITGLSGTGDIMLTCFVNLSRNRTVGVRLGSGEKLENILNSMNQVAEGVSTAGAVIALAQKYNVKMPVLTAVARIIDNELTPKKAVFELMSLPQVILTLFSEQLYWFYIKILQILL
;
A
#
# COMPACT_ATOMS: atom_id res chain seq x y z
N MET A 1 6.78 -1.45 -30.95
CA MET A 1 5.98 -2.21 -31.94
C MET A 1 4.73 -2.70 -31.24
N ALA A 2 3.64 -1.94 -31.32
CA ALA A 2 2.31 -2.41 -30.95
C ALA A 2 1.71 -3.09 -32.18
N ALA A 3 1.25 -4.33 -32.06
CA ALA A 3 0.47 -5.00 -33.10
C ALA A 3 -0.99 -4.89 -32.68
N VAL A 4 -1.77 -4.12 -33.44
CA VAL A 4 -3.23 -4.03 -33.28
C VAL A 4 -3.86 -5.10 -34.16
N LEU A 5 -4.87 -5.77 -33.62
CA LEU A 5 -5.69 -6.74 -34.32
C LEU A 5 -7.13 -6.24 -34.24
N GLU A 6 -7.76 -6.00 -35.38
CA GLU A 6 -9.22 -6.08 -35.46
C GLU A 6 -9.61 -7.53 -35.74
N ALA A 7 -10.57 -8.04 -34.97
CA ALA A 7 -11.26 -9.30 -35.24
C ALA A 7 -12.76 -9.01 -35.41
N PRO A 8 -13.47 -9.77 -36.27
CA PRO A 8 -14.82 -9.43 -36.69
C PRO A 8 -15.84 -9.57 -35.57
N LEU A 9 -16.79 -8.63 -35.55
CA LEU A 9 -17.97 -8.59 -34.70
C LEU A 9 -18.67 -9.96 -34.62
N ALA A 10 -18.47 -10.66 -33.51
CA ALA A 10 -19.39 -11.71 -33.07
C ALA A 10 -20.59 -11.02 -32.39
N THR A 11 -21.74 -11.16 -33.02
CA THR A 11 -23.04 -10.68 -32.57
C THR A 11 -23.38 -11.16 -31.15
N PRO A 12 -23.89 -10.29 -30.28
CA PRO A 12 -24.49 -10.72 -29.02
C PRO A 12 -25.84 -11.37 -29.29
N PHE A 13 -25.92 -12.68 -29.03
CA PHE A 13 -27.20 -13.35 -28.78
C PHE A 13 -27.77 -12.79 -27.46
N PHE A 14 -28.76 -11.91 -27.55
CA PHE A 14 -30.02 -12.00 -26.81
C PHE A 14 -31.04 -11.06 -27.45
N SER A 15 -31.92 -11.66 -28.24
CA SER A 15 -33.08 -11.05 -28.89
C SER A 15 -34.08 -10.55 -27.84
N SER A 16 -34.33 -9.24 -27.84
CA SER A 16 -35.56 -8.66 -27.35
C SER A 16 -36.55 -8.56 -28.52
N LYS A 17 -37.69 -9.26 -28.44
CA LYS A 17 -38.91 -8.81 -29.11
C LYS A 17 -40.13 -8.90 -28.20
N PRO A 18 -41.07 -7.94 -28.36
CA PRO A 18 -42.20 -7.74 -27.45
C PRO A 18 -43.43 -8.52 -27.92
N HIS A 19 -44.25 -8.99 -26.98
CA HIS A 19 -45.64 -9.35 -27.28
C HIS A 19 -46.60 -8.61 -26.36
N ASN A 20 -47.32 -7.73 -27.02
CA ASN A 20 -48.62 -7.18 -26.69
C ASN A 20 -49.67 -8.31 -26.68
N THR A 21 -50.54 -8.39 -25.67
CA THR A 21 -52.01 -8.26 -25.84
C THR A 21 -52.79 -8.49 -24.53
N ASN A 22 -53.76 -7.59 -24.36
CA ASN A 22 -54.97 -7.68 -23.56
C ASN A 22 -55.66 -9.07 -23.61
N ASN A 23 -56.11 -9.60 -22.47
CA ASN A 23 -57.54 -9.63 -22.16
C ASN A 23 -57.85 -10.16 -20.76
N ILE A 24 -58.66 -9.37 -20.07
CA ILE A 24 -59.39 -9.63 -18.83
C ILE A 24 -60.56 -10.59 -19.17
N PRO A 25 -61.04 -11.42 -18.23
CA PRO A 25 -62.28 -11.03 -17.55
C PRO A 25 -62.20 -11.12 -16.03
N SER A 26 -62.83 -10.10 -15.47
CA SER A 26 -63.03 -9.72 -14.09
C SER A 26 -64.07 -10.53 -13.34
N LYS A 27 -64.04 -10.33 -12.00
CA LYS A 27 -65.08 -10.49 -10.95
C LYS A 27 -64.80 -11.71 -10.06
N PHE A 28 -64.58 -11.56 -8.75
CA PHE A 28 -65.50 -10.95 -7.78
C PHE A 28 -64.81 -10.35 -6.54
N HIS A 29 -65.27 -9.14 -6.18
CA HIS A 29 -65.51 -8.51 -4.86
C HIS A 29 -64.56 -8.65 -3.63
N THR A 30 -63.82 -7.58 -3.38
CA THR A 30 -63.86 -6.64 -2.21
C THR A 30 -64.44 -7.09 -0.85
N LYS A 31 -63.60 -7.17 0.20
CA LYS A 31 -63.46 -6.21 1.35
C LYS A 31 -62.62 -6.82 2.51
N PRO A 32 -62.05 -6.00 3.42
CA PRO A 32 -60.83 -6.31 4.17
C PRO A 32 -61.12 -6.98 5.53
N SER A 33 -60.19 -7.78 6.02
CA SER A 33 -60.21 -8.29 7.39
C SER A 33 -58.79 -8.47 7.91
N PHE A 34 -58.46 -7.66 8.91
CA PHE A 34 -57.26 -7.76 9.72
C PHE A 34 -57.15 -9.16 10.33
N LEU A 35 -55.99 -9.80 10.16
CA LEU A 35 -55.63 -11.03 10.88
C LEU A 35 -54.50 -10.71 11.85
N THR A 36 -54.93 -10.49 13.08
CA THR A 36 -54.18 -10.42 14.33
C THR A 36 -53.52 -11.77 14.62
N PHE A 37 -52.20 -11.79 14.81
CA PHE A 37 -51.52 -12.91 15.48
C PHE A 37 -51.25 -12.53 16.94
N ARG A 38 -51.73 -13.41 17.83
CA ARG A 38 -51.62 -13.39 19.28
C ARG A 38 -50.16 -13.43 19.72
N VAL A 39 -49.74 -12.41 20.47
CA VAL A 39 -48.65 -12.48 21.43
C VAL A 39 -49.28 -12.58 22.82
N THR A 40 -48.93 -13.62 23.56
CA THR A 40 -49.36 -13.81 24.95
C THR A 40 -48.56 -12.89 25.87
N SER A 41 -49.20 -11.86 26.42
CA SER A 41 -48.75 -11.14 27.61
C SER A 41 -49.88 -11.12 28.63
N ARG A 42 -49.68 -11.79 29.76
CA ARG A 42 -50.57 -11.70 30.93
C ARG A 42 -50.10 -10.52 31.79
N ALA A 43 -50.88 -9.46 31.85
CA ALA A 43 -50.93 -8.53 32.98
C ALA A 43 -52.26 -7.76 33.01
N ALA A 44 -52.97 -7.92 34.13
CA ALA A 44 -53.89 -7.03 34.84
C ALA A 44 -54.76 -5.96 34.13
N ASN A 45 -56.07 -6.02 34.41
CA ASN A 45 -56.90 -4.95 35.00
C ASN A 45 -58.08 -5.66 35.71
N ALA A 46 -58.20 -5.63 37.03
CA ALA A 46 -58.77 -4.56 37.86
C ALA A 46 -60.29 -4.36 37.66
N SER A 47 -61.10 -4.98 38.52
CA SER A 47 -62.14 -4.32 39.34
C SER A 47 -63.04 -5.37 40.01
N LEU A 48 -62.99 -5.41 41.35
CA LEU A 48 -64.14 -5.53 42.26
C LEU A 48 -63.60 -5.35 43.70
N SER A 49 -64.40 -4.63 44.49
CA SER A 49 -64.15 -3.95 45.76
C SER A 49 -63.87 -4.87 46.98
N PRO A 50 -63.45 -4.30 48.14
CA PRO A 50 -62.59 -4.98 49.11
C PRO A 50 -63.38 -5.74 50.18
N THR A 51 -62.88 -6.91 50.55
CA THR A 51 -63.17 -7.56 51.82
C THR A 51 -61.90 -7.49 52.67
N GLN A 52 -61.98 -6.69 53.74
CA GLN A 52 -60.99 -6.69 54.81
C GLN A 52 -61.05 -8.04 55.53
N ASP A 53 -59.90 -8.68 55.71
CA ASP A 53 -59.68 -9.76 56.66
C ASP A 53 -58.27 -9.62 57.25
N PRO A 54 -58.03 -10.18 58.44
CA PRO A 54 -57.30 -9.49 59.50
C PRO A 54 -55.80 -9.79 59.54
N ASP A 55 -55.10 -8.89 60.21
CA ASP A 55 -53.66 -8.89 60.51
C ASP A 55 -53.20 -10.17 61.24
N PRO A 56 -52.13 -10.87 60.80
CA PRO A 56 -51.53 -11.93 61.59
C PRO A 56 -50.34 -11.41 62.41
N ASN A 57 -50.60 -11.30 63.72
CA ASN A 57 -49.77 -11.54 64.89
C ASN A 57 -48.21 -11.61 64.73
N PRO A 58 -47.42 -10.78 65.44
CA PRO A 58 -45.96 -10.72 65.31
C PRO A 58 -45.19 -11.71 66.22
N ASP A 59 -45.74 -12.88 66.55
CA ASP A 59 -45.08 -13.86 67.43
C ASP A 59 -45.06 -15.29 66.84
N SER A 60 -44.26 -15.52 65.80
CA SER A 60 -43.85 -16.89 65.44
C SER A 60 -42.35 -16.96 65.14
N GLU A 61 -41.62 -17.67 66.00
CA GLU A 61 -40.19 -17.95 65.82
C GLU A 61 -39.95 -18.77 64.53
N PRO A 62 -38.86 -18.51 63.79
CA PRO A 62 -38.54 -19.24 62.58
C PRO A 62 -38.00 -20.65 62.88
N ASP A 63 -38.67 -21.69 62.38
CA ASP A 63 -38.25 -23.10 62.46
C ASP A 63 -36.86 -23.33 61.79
N PRO A 64 -35.80 -23.61 62.58
CA PRO A 64 -34.42 -23.71 62.10
C PRO A 64 -34.15 -24.98 61.26
N THR A 65 -35.08 -25.94 61.21
CA THR A 65 -34.87 -27.20 60.50
C THR A 65 -35.13 -27.11 59.00
N ARG A 66 -36.02 -26.21 58.58
CA ARG A 66 -36.38 -26.00 57.17
C ARG A 66 -35.27 -25.28 56.40
N ASP A 67 -34.60 -24.32 57.05
CA ASP A 67 -33.43 -23.65 56.49
C ASP A 67 -32.20 -24.56 56.42
N ARG A 68 -32.02 -25.46 57.39
CA ARG A 68 -30.92 -26.44 57.34
C ARG A 68 -31.01 -27.35 56.13
N ARG A 69 -32.22 -27.84 55.79
CA ARG A 69 -32.44 -28.68 54.59
C ARG A 69 -32.22 -27.90 53.29
N ARG A 70 -32.58 -26.61 53.26
CA ARG A 70 -32.32 -25.72 52.11
C ARG A 70 -30.83 -25.48 51.92
N ILE A 71 -30.09 -25.23 53.00
CA ILE A 71 -28.64 -25.02 52.99
C ILE A 71 -27.91 -26.29 52.52
N VAL A 72 -28.31 -27.47 53.04
CA VAL A 72 -27.72 -28.75 52.62
C VAL A 72 -28.01 -29.05 51.14
N ARG A 73 -29.22 -28.75 50.65
CA ARG A 73 -29.56 -28.90 49.23
C ARG A 73 -28.74 -27.99 48.33
N VAL A 74 -28.58 -26.71 48.70
CA VAL A 74 -27.76 -25.75 47.95
C VAL A 74 -26.28 -26.13 48.00
N ALA A 75 -25.78 -26.61 49.14
CA ALA A 75 -24.42 -27.12 49.27
C ALA A 75 -24.20 -28.37 48.40
N TRP A 76 -25.14 -29.31 48.39
CA TRP A 76 -25.10 -30.51 47.56
C TRP A 76 -25.17 -30.18 46.07
N GLU A 77 -26.03 -29.25 45.65
CA GLU A 77 -26.09 -28.77 44.26
C GLU A 77 -24.79 -28.06 43.82
N LYS A 78 -24.16 -27.29 44.72
CA LYS A 78 -22.84 -26.70 44.49
C LYS A 78 -21.75 -27.77 44.37
N LEU A 79 -21.78 -28.80 45.21
CA LEU A 79 -20.80 -29.89 45.24
C LEU A 79 -20.97 -30.84 44.05
N VAL A 80 -22.21 -31.10 43.59
CA VAL A 80 -22.51 -31.83 42.36
C VAL A 80 -22.17 -31.02 41.12
N ARG A 81 -22.38 -29.69 41.11
CA ARG A 81 -21.87 -28.81 40.03
C ARG A 81 -20.35 -28.79 39.99
N TRP A 82 -19.69 -28.76 41.15
CA TRP A 82 -18.24 -28.85 41.26
C TRP A 82 -17.72 -30.21 40.80
N SER A 83 -18.38 -31.32 41.17
CA SER A 83 -17.99 -32.67 40.73
C SER A 83 -18.29 -32.92 39.25
N ARG A 84 -19.32 -32.29 38.66
CA ARG A 84 -19.58 -32.27 37.22
C ARG A 84 -18.58 -31.39 36.46
N SER A 85 -18.14 -30.28 37.05
CA SER A 85 -17.04 -29.45 36.53
C SER A 85 -15.71 -30.22 36.56
N TRP A 86 -15.47 -31.02 37.59
CA TRP A 86 -14.33 -31.94 37.68
C TRP A 86 -14.44 -33.13 36.72
N ARG A 87 -15.62 -33.75 36.57
CA ARG A 87 -15.87 -34.80 35.57
C ARG A 87 -15.79 -34.28 34.12
N SER A 88 -16.09 -33.00 33.90
CA SER A 88 -15.87 -32.31 32.61
C SER A 88 -14.39 -32.02 32.35
N LYS A 89 -13.54 -31.93 33.38
CA LYS A 89 -12.07 -31.90 33.21
C LYS A 89 -11.50 -33.28 32.88
N ALA A 90 -12.15 -34.34 33.34
CA ALA A 90 -11.74 -35.73 33.10
C ALA A 90 -12.14 -36.27 31.72
N ASN A 91 -12.96 -35.54 30.94
CA ASN A 91 -13.34 -35.92 29.58
C ASN A 91 -12.80 -34.87 28.59
N THR A 92 -11.84 -35.29 27.75
CA THR A 92 -11.25 -34.60 26.58
C THR A 92 -10.15 -33.56 26.85
N ASP A 93 -8.92 -33.98 27.13
CA ASP A 93 -7.74 -33.11 26.94
C ASP A 93 -7.41 -33.04 25.44
N VAL A 94 -7.90 -31.98 24.77
CA VAL A 94 -7.73 -31.77 23.31
C VAL A 94 -6.25 -31.81 22.94
N LEU A 95 -5.38 -31.26 23.78
CA LEU A 95 -3.94 -31.22 23.54
C LEU A 95 -3.35 -32.64 23.53
N GLN A 96 -3.78 -33.52 24.43
CA GLN A 96 -3.28 -34.90 24.51
C GLN A 96 -3.58 -35.71 23.26
N ARG A 97 -4.77 -35.50 22.67
CA ARG A 97 -5.21 -36.19 21.44
C ARG A 97 -4.61 -35.61 20.16
N THR A 98 -4.08 -34.39 20.24
CA THR A 98 -3.45 -33.73 19.10
C THR A 98 -2.05 -34.32 18.93
N ASN A 99 -1.78 -34.87 17.76
CA ASN A 99 -0.49 -35.46 17.40
C ASN A 99 0.28 -34.56 16.44
N LYS A 100 -0.42 -33.87 15.53
CA LYS A 100 0.22 -33.05 14.50
C LYS A 100 -0.48 -31.71 14.29
N VAL A 101 0.29 -30.63 14.34
CA VAL A 101 -0.14 -29.28 13.97
C VAL A 101 0.71 -28.77 12.82
N VAL A 102 0.06 -28.27 11.77
CA VAL A 102 0.75 -27.65 10.64
C VAL A 102 0.62 -26.13 10.71
N VAL A 103 1.70 -25.41 10.42
CA VAL A 103 1.71 -23.95 10.32
C VAL A 103 2.07 -23.56 8.89
N LEU A 104 1.14 -22.92 8.20
CA LEU A 104 1.34 -22.45 6.83
C LEU A 104 1.91 -21.03 6.88
N GLY A 105 3.18 -20.86 6.49
CA GLY A 105 3.87 -19.58 6.45
C GLY A 105 4.92 -19.41 7.55
N GLY A 106 6.18 -19.22 7.15
CA GLY A 106 7.33 -19.02 8.04
C GLY A 106 7.60 -17.57 8.45
N GLY A 107 6.57 -16.72 8.50
CA GLY A 107 6.68 -15.33 8.95
C GLY A 107 6.88 -15.22 10.47
N SER A 108 7.02 -13.99 10.99
CA SER A 108 7.22 -13.77 12.43
C SER A 108 6.09 -14.36 13.28
N PHE A 109 4.83 -14.04 12.97
CA PHE A 109 3.71 -14.54 13.78
C PHE A 109 3.48 -16.05 13.62
N GLY A 110 3.65 -16.59 12.41
CA GLY A 110 3.58 -18.04 12.17
C GLY A 110 4.65 -18.81 12.95
N THR A 111 5.89 -18.29 12.97
CA THR A 111 7.00 -18.86 13.74
C THR A 111 6.74 -18.80 15.25
N ALA A 112 6.25 -17.67 15.76
CA ALA A 112 5.92 -17.52 17.17
C ALA A 112 4.80 -18.49 17.60
N MET A 113 3.77 -18.64 16.78
CA MET A 113 2.70 -19.60 17.06
C MET A 113 3.16 -21.07 16.94
N ALA A 114 4.07 -21.39 16.01
CA ALA A 114 4.68 -22.71 15.92
C ALA A 114 5.45 -23.05 17.20
N ALA A 115 6.33 -22.14 17.65
CA ALA A 115 7.08 -22.30 18.90
C ALA A 115 6.14 -22.41 20.11
N HIS A 116 5.10 -21.57 20.16
CA HIS A 116 4.13 -21.58 21.25
C HIS A 116 3.41 -22.93 21.35
N VAL A 117 2.86 -23.44 20.24
CA VAL A 117 2.12 -24.70 20.21
C VAL A 117 3.04 -25.89 20.48
N ALA A 118 4.26 -25.89 19.92
CA ALA A 118 5.26 -26.92 20.15
C ALA A 118 5.64 -27.06 21.63
N ASN A 119 5.77 -25.94 22.35
CA ASN A 119 6.06 -25.94 23.78
C ASN A 119 4.92 -26.48 24.67
N ARG A 120 3.72 -26.73 24.11
CA ARG A 120 2.58 -27.22 24.90
C ARG A 120 2.65 -28.71 25.20
N LYS A 121 3.24 -29.49 24.29
CA LYS A 121 3.34 -30.95 24.38
C LYS A 121 4.61 -31.38 23.65
N ALA A 122 5.52 -32.04 24.36
CA ALA A 122 6.83 -32.42 23.82
C ALA A 122 6.71 -33.39 22.63
N GLU A 123 5.75 -34.33 22.68
CA GLU A 123 5.52 -35.30 21.60
C GLU A 123 4.67 -34.74 20.44
N LEU A 124 4.28 -33.46 20.49
CA LEU A 124 3.48 -32.85 19.43
C LEU A 124 4.36 -32.56 18.22
N GLU A 125 4.01 -33.10 17.06
CA GLU A 125 4.67 -32.79 15.80
C GLU A 125 4.18 -31.42 15.29
N VAL A 126 5.06 -30.43 15.22
CA VAL A 126 4.75 -29.12 14.63
C VAL A 126 5.49 -28.97 13.30
N LYS A 127 4.76 -29.10 12.19
CA LYS A 127 5.33 -28.89 10.84
C LYS A 127 5.08 -27.49 10.32
N MET A 128 6.13 -26.78 9.94
CA MET A 128 6.04 -25.48 9.28
C MET A 128 6.20 -25.64 7.77
N LEU A 129 5.18 -25.29 6.99
CA LEU A 129 5.32 -25.16 5.54
C LEU A 129 5.87 -23.77 5.21
N VAL A 130 7.13 -23.75 4.77
CA VAL A 130 7.86 -22.53 4.42
C VAL A 130 8.24 -22.54 2.95
N ARG A 131 8.25 -21.36 2.32
CA ARG A 131 8.58 -21.24 0.89
C ARG A 131 10.08 -21.16 0.61
N ASP A 132 10.84 -20.65 1.58
CA ASP A 132 12.24 -20.26 1.42
C ASP A 132 13.10 -21.42 1.90
N PRO A 133 13.83 -22.12 1.01
CA PRO A 133 14.64 -23.26 1.39
C PRO A 133 15.70 -22.91 2.44
N GLN A 134 16.20 -21.67 2.46
CA GLN A 134 17.19 -21.23 3.45
C GLN A 134 16.57 -21.10 4.84
N VAL A 135 15.34 -20.60 4.93
CA VAL A 135 14.59 -20.58 6.20
C VAL A 135 14.24 -22.00 6.64
N CYS A 136 13.91 -22.89 5.69
CA CYS A 136 13.66 -24.30 5.99
C CYS A 136 14.89 -24.96 6.62
N LEU A 137 16.06 -24.79 5.99
CA LEU A 137 17.33 -25.33 6.49
C LEU A 137 17.69 -24.72 7.84
N SER A 138 17.56 -23.39 8.02
CA SER A 138 17.91 -22.76 9.29
C SER A 138 17.05 -23.28 10.46
N ILE A 139 15.76 -23.51 10.22
CA ILE A 139 14.85 -24.08 11.23
C ILE A 139 15.24 -25.53 11.54
N ASN A 140 15.57 -26.34 10.53
CA ASN A 140 15.85 -27.76 10.74
C ASN A 140 17.25 -28.04 11.30
N GLU A 141 18.27 -27.24 10.92
CA GLU A 141 19.66 -27.48 11.32
C GLU A 141 20.05 -26.71 12.58
N SER A 142 19.56 -25.48 12.74
CA SER A 142 19.92 -24.60 13.86
C SER A 142 18.77 -24.33 14.81
N HIS A 143 17.61 -24.97 14.61
CA HIS A 143 16.39 -24.71 15.38
C HIS A 143 16.11 -23.22 15.51
N CYS A 144 16.35 -22.43 14.46
CA CYS A 144 16.25 -20.98 14.51
C CYS A 144 15.72 -20.45 13.17
N ASN A 145 14.73 -19.55 13.24
CA ASN A 145 14.31 -18.79 12.06
C ASN A 145 15.16 -17.52 11.95
N ARG A 146 16.37 -17.65 11.40
CA ARG A 146 17.38 -16.57 11.31
C ARG A 146 16.87 -15.29 10.63
N LYS A 147 15.82 -15.39 9.82
CA LYS A 147 15.23 -14.25 9.12
C LYS A 147 14.32 -13.38 9.99
N TYR A 148 13.62 -13.99 10.94
CA TYR A 148 12.60 -13.30 11.75
C TYR A 148 12.93 -13.26 13.25
N PHE A 149 13.65 -14.25 13.75
CA PHE A 149 14.08 -14.37 15.14
C PHE A 149 15.49 -14.98 15.21
N PRO A 150 16.54 -14.23 14.80
CA PRO A 150 17.92 -14.73 14.82
C PRO A 150 18.42 -15.09 16.22
N ASP A 151 17.87 -14.45 17.26
CA ASP A 151 18.32 -14.60 18.64
C ASP A 151 17.45 -15.58 19.47
N HIS A 152 16.45 -16.23 18.85
CA HIS A 152 15.56 -17.16 19.54
C HIS A 152 15.66 -18.58 18.98
N SER A 153 15.82 -19.54 19.89
CA SER A 153 15.73 -20.97 19.57
C SER A 153 14.28 -21.44 19.55
N LEU A 154 13.94 -22.23 18.54
CA LEU A 154 12.69 -22.96 18.41
C LEU A 154 12.80 -24.32 19.14
N PRO A 155 11.67 -24.87 19.62
CA PRO A 155 11.63 -26.23 20.16
C PRO A 155 12.04 -27.29 19.12
N GLU A 156 12.65 -28.39 19.56
CA GLU A 156 13.14 -29.47 18.68
C GLU A 156 12.01 -30.15 17.88
N ASN A 157 10.79 -30.15 18.42
CA ASN A 157 9.61 -30.71 17.76
C ASN A 157 8.99 -29.76 16.71
N VAL A 158 9.64 -28.64 16.39
CA VAL A 158 9.31 -27.79 15.24
C VAL A 158 10.19 -28.15 14.04
N VAL A 159 9.57 -28.65 12.98
CA VAL A 159 10.25 -29.05 11.74
C VAL A 159 9.71 -28.26 10.56
N ALA A 160 10.57 -27.66 9.76
CA ALA A 160 10.19 -26.98 8.53
C ALA A 160 10.28 -27.90 7.30
N THR A 161 9.40 -27.66 6.33
CA THR A 161 9.43 -28.31 5.02
C THR A 161 9.00 -27.33 3.94
N THR A 162 9.48 -27.54 2.71
CA THR A 162 8.97 -26.85 1.50
C THR A 162 7.93 -27.68 0.75
N ASP A 163 7.71 -28.94 1.16
CA ASP A 163 6.73 -29.85 0.54
C ASP A 163 5.37 -29.77 1.26
N ALA A 164 4.35 -29.31 0.53
CA ALA A 164 3.01 -29.13 1.07
C ALA A 164 2.35 -30.45 1.46
N LYS A 165 2.59 -31.53 0.71
CA LYS A 165 1.97 -32.83 0.96
C LYS A 165 2.44 -33.41 2.29
N SER A 166 3.75 -33.46 2.53
CA SER A 166 4.29 -33.96 3.81
C SER A 166 3.93 -33.08 5.02
N ALA A 167 3.66 -31.79 4.80
CA ALA A 167 3.19 -30.88 5.83
C ALA A 167 1.74 -31.19 6.24
N LEU A 168 0.83 -31.29 5.27
CA LEU A 168 -0.63 -31.32 5.50
C LEU A 168 -1.20 -32.70 5.82
N VAL A 169 -0.63 -33.77 5.25
CA VAL A 169 -1.16 -35.13 5.47
C VAL A 169 -1.09 -35.51 6.94
N GLY A 170 -2.22 -35.96 7.49
CA GLY A 170 -2.35 -36.39 8.89
C GLY A 170 -2.34 -35.27 9.93
N ALA A 171 -2.49 -34.00 9.52
CA ALA A 171 -2.60 -32.89 10.46
C ALA A 171 -3.95 -32.92 11.22
N ASP A 172 -3.92 -32.58 12.51
CA ASP A 172 -5.12 -32.42 13.35
C ASP A 172 -5.63 -30.97 13.34
N TYR A 173 -4.72 -30.01 13.18
CA TYR A 173 -5.02 -28.57 13.09
C TYR A 173 -4.07 -27.87 12.13
N CYS A 174 -4.57 -26.85 11.44
CA CYS A 174 -3.81 -26.02 10.51
C CYS A 174 -3.85 -24.55 10.94
N LEU A 175 -2.70 -23.96 11.26
CA LEU A 175 -2.55 -22.53 11.51
C LEU A 175 -2.17 -21.85 10.20
N HIS A 176 -3.05 -21.00 9.68
CA HIS A 176 -2.84 -20.30 8.44
C HIS A 176 -2.29 -18.89 8.71
N ALA A 177 -0.98 -18.71 8.47
CA ALA A 177 -0.25 -17.46 8.67
C ALA A 177 0.20 -16.79 7.36
N VAL A 178 -0.31 -17.26 6.22
CA VAL A 178 0.02 -16.69 4.90
C VAL A 178 -0.71 -15.34 4.73
N PRO A 179 -0.02 -14.27 4.29
CA PRO A 179 -0.65 -12.96 4.10
C PRO A 179 -1.77 -12.97 3.05
N VAL A 180 -2.83 -12.19 3.33
CA VAL A 180 -4.02 -12.09 2.46
C VAL A 180 -3.78 -11.27 1.20
N GLN A 181 -3.03 -10.17 1.29
CA GLN A 181 -3.03 -9.17 0.21
C GLN A 181 -2.08 -9.52 -0.92
N GLU A 182 -2.61 -9.59 -2.14
CA GLU A 182 -1.78 -9.57 -3.34
C GLU A 182 -0.98 -8.27 -3.43
N LYS A 183 0.30 -8.37 -3.83
CA LYS A 183 1.05 -7.19 -4.24
C LYS A 183 0.32 -6.60 -5.44
N PRO A 184 0.08 -5.28 -5.47
CA PRO A 184 -0.42 -4.66 -6.69
C PRO A 184 0.49 -5.05 -7.85
N TYR A 185 -0.12 -5.50 -8.95
CA TYR A 185 0.59 -5.80 -10.17
C TYR A 185 1.12 -4.48 -10.72
N TRP A 186 2.43 -4.34 -10.91
CA TRP A 186 3.02 -3.17 -11.54
C TRP A 186 3.58 -3.57 -12.90
N VAL A 187 3.13 -2.88 -13.94
CA VAL A 187 3.59 -3.06 -15.31
C VAL A 187 4.54 -1.93 -15.63
N LYS A 188 5.81 -2.26 -15.88
CA LYS A 188 6.77 -1.29 -16.37
C LYS A 188 6.52 -1.06 -17.85
N VAL A 189 6.16 0.15 -18.23
CA VAL A 189 5.93 0.55 -19.62
C VAL A 189 7.24 1.04 -20.26
N GLY A 190 7.24 1.15 -21.60
CA GLY A 190 8.47 1.30 -22.40
C GLY A 190 9.26 2.59 -22.16
N ASP A 191 8.64 3.60 -21.56
CA ASP A 191 9.25 4.87 -21.14
C ASP A 191 9.93 4.79 -19.75
N GLY A 192 9.84 3.63 -19.10
CA GLY A 192 10.44 3.37 -17.79
C GLY A 192 9.50 3.60 -16.60
N TYR A 193 8.31 4.17 -16.79
CA TYR A 193 7.32 4.33 -15.73
C TYR A 193 6.67 2.99 -15.36
N SER A 194 6.17 2.89 -14.14
CA SER A 194 5.41 1.72 -13.68
C SER A 194 3.95 2.10 -13.51
N VAL A 195 3.06 1.38 -14.20
CA VAL A 195 1.61 1.54 -14.11
C VAL A 195 1.05 0.46 -13.20
N LYS A 196 0.19 0.86 -12.26
CA LYS A 196 -0.52 -0.06 -11.37
C LYS A 196 -1.63 -0.75 -12.16
N ALA A 197 -1.57 -2.07 -12.23
CA ALA A 197 -2.62 -2.89 -12.81
C ALA A 197 -3.70 -3.24 -11.77
N GLN A 198 -4.94 -3.20 -12.23
CA GLN A 198 -6.18 -3.50 -11.53
C GLN A 198 -6.38 -5.00 -11.27
N GLY A 199 -5.66 -5.86 -12.00
CA GLY A 199 -5.73 -7.31 -11.86
C GLY A 199 -4.90 -8.05 -12.91
N MET A 200 -5.02 -9.39 -12.94
CA MET A 200 -4.34 -10.25 -13.90
C MET A 200 -5.31 -11.30 -14.46
N CYS A 201 -5.39 -11.40 -15.79
CA CYS A 201 -6.03 -12.50 -16.51
C CYS A 201 -5.00 -13.59 -16.79
N ALA A 202 -4.99 -14.65 -16.00
CA ALA A 202 -4.01 -15.74 -16.12
C ALA A 202 -4.29 -16.65 -17.32
N GLY A 203 -3.24 -16.96 -18.09
CA GLY A 203 -3.24 -18.00 -19.13
C GLY A 203 -4.23 -17.78 -20.27
N LEU A 204 -4.56 -16.52 -20.58
CA LEU A 204 -5.45 -16.16 -21.68
C LEU A 204 -4.88 -16.70 -22.98
N LYS A 205 -5.71 -17.45 -23.71
CA LYS A 205 -5.38 -17.94 -25.05
C LYS A 205 -5.87 -16.92 -26.06
N MET A 206 -4.99 -16.47 -26.94
CA MET A 206 -5.33 -15.58 -28.05
C MET A 206 -4.54 -15.99 -29.29
N GLU A 207 -4.94 -15.47 -30.45
CA GLU A 207 -4.28 -15.71 -31.72
C GLU A 207 -3.88 -14.38 -32.36
N LEU A 208 -2.62 -14.25 -32.79
CA LEU A 208 -2.08 -13.05 -33.43
C LEU A 208 -1.65 -13.37 -34.86
N GLN A 209 -2.51 -13.03 -35.84
CA GLN A 209 -2.28 -13.29 -37.27
C GLN A 209 -1.81 -14.74 -37.52
N GLY A 210 -2.51 -15.72 -36.94
CA GLY A 210 -2.15 -17.14 -37.02
C GLY A 210 -1.22 -17.66 -35.92
N VAL A 211 -0.59 -16.79 -35.12
CA VAL A 211 0.30 -17.21 -34.03
C VAL A 211 -0.50 -17.50 -32.76
N PRO A 212 -0.58 -18.76 -32.29
CA PRO A 212 -1.25 -19.06 -31.02
C PRO A 212 -0.40 -18.56 -29.84
N LEU A 213 -1.01 -17.78 -28.96
CA LEU A 213 -0.38 -17.20 -27.78
C LEU A 213 -1.14 -17.65 -26.52
N ARG A 214 -0.40 -17.97 -25.46
CA ARG A 214 -0.94 -18.19 -24.12
C ARG A 214 -0.14 -17.37 -23.13
N GLN A 215 -0.73 -16.27 -22.64
CA GLN A 215 -0.02 -15.30 -21.80
C GLN A 215 -0.88 -14.91 -20.59
N ASN A 216 -0.22 -14.51 -19.51
CA ASN A 216 -0.87 -13.75 -18.44
C ASN A 216 -0.96 -12.28 -18.88
N PHE A 217 -2.13 -11.67 -18.77
CA PHE A 217 -2.33 -10.25 -19.07
C PHE A 217 -2.65 -9.47 -17.81
N TYR A 218 -2.09 -8.27 -17.69
CA TYR A 218 -2.37 -7.36 -16.59
C TYR A 218 -3.39 -6.31 -17.02
N LEU A 219 -4.41 -6.10 -16.20
CA LEU A 219 -5.51 -5.17 -16.49
C LEU A 219 -5.11 -3.75 -16.06
N PHE A 220 -5.04 -2.79 -16.97
CA PHE A 220 -4.92 -1.37 -16.65
C PHE A 220 -5.55 -0.56 -17.78
N ALA A 221 -5.95 0.69 -17.49
CA ALA A 221 -6.58 1.55 -18.49
C ALA A 221 -5.62 1.80 -19.66
N LEU A 222 -6.07 1.46 -20.86
CA LEU A 222 -5.38 1.70 -22.11
C LEU A 222 -6.20 2.71 -22.92
N ASP A 223 -5.50 3.59 -23.63
CA ASP A 223 -6.12 4.54 -24.55
C ASP A 223 -5.73 4.17 -25.98
N GLY A 224 -6.72 3.98 -26.84
CA GLY A 224 -6.53 3.67 -28.27
C GLY A 224 -6.02 2.25 -28.62
N VAL A 225 -5.86 1.34 -27.65
CA VAL A 225 -5.46 -0.07 -27.90
C VAL A 225 -6.12 -1.04 -26.92
N ASP A 226 -6.52 -2.22 -27.40
CA ASP A 226 -7.16 -3.24 -26.55
C ASP A 226 -6.17 -4.04 -25.69
N VAL A 227 -4.98 -4.34 -26.25
CA VAL A 227 -3.97 -5.19 -25.61
C VAL A 227 -2.56 -4.70 -25.94
N ILE A 228 -1.73 -4.53 -24.91
CA ILE A 228 -0.29 -4.31 -25.07
C ILE A 228 0.45 -5.63 -24.83
N LEU A 229 1.04 -6.17 -25.90
CA LEU A 229 1.96 -7.30 -25.82
C LEU A 229 3.36 -6.80 -25.45
N GLY A 230 3.75 -6.97 -24.17
CA GLY A 230 5.06 -6.53 -23.63
C GLY A 230 6.27 -7.30 -24.18
N MET A 231 7.42 -7.30 -23.52
CA MET A 231 8.57 -8.08 -23.99
C MET A 231 8.46 -9.59 -23.69
N GLU A 232 7.52 -9.97 -22.81
CA GLU A 232 7.45 -11.32 -22.27
C GLU A 232 6.93 -12.36 -23.26
N TRP A 233 5.99 -12.01 -24.14
CA TRP A 233 5.47 -12.94 -25.16
C TRP A 233 6.54 -13.30 -26.20
N LEU A 234 7.50 -12.41 -26.46
CA LEU A 234 8.62 -12.66 -27.36
C LEU A 234 9.56 -13.76 -26.84
N ARG A 235 9.64 -13.98 -25.52
CA ARG A 235 10.50 -15.03 -24.93
C ARG A 235 10.11 -16.43 -25.38
N GLY A 236 8.82 -16.66 -25.67
CA GLY A 236 8.30 -17.96 -26.09
C GLY A 236 8.47 -18.27 -27.57
N LEU A 237 8.90 -17.30 -28.39
CA LEU A 237 8.86 -17.38 -29.85
C LEU A 237 10.20 -17.75 -30.52
N GLY A 238 11.27 -17.96 -29.75
CA GLY A 238 12.58 -18.31 -30.27
C GLY A 238 13.25 -17.18 -31.05
N GLU A 239 13.96 -17.51 -32.14
CA GLU A 239 14.65 -16.52 -32.99
C GLU A 239 13.64 -15.71 -33.82
N ILE A 240 13.74 -14.38 -33.74
CA ILE A 240 12.81 -13.45 -34.38
C ILE A 240 13.55 -12.64 -35.44
N LYS A 241 12.98 -12.59 -36.65
CA LYS A 241 13.46 -11.70 -37.72
C LYS A 241 12.48 -10.55 -37.92
N ALA A 242 12.84 -9.36 -37.47
CA ALA A 242 12.06 -8.15 -37.65
C ALA A 242 12.59 -7.32 -38.83
N ASN A 243 11.68 -6.80 -39.66
CA ASN A 243 11.97 -5.79 -40.67
C ASN A 243 11.14 -4.55 -40.34
N PHE A 244 11.81 -3.53 -39.80
CA PHE A 244 11.16 -2.31 -39.29
C PHE A 244 10.60 -1.44 -40.43
N ASP A 245 11.29 -1.37 -41.57
CA ASP A 245 10.83 -0.60 -42.73
C ASP A 245 9.53 -1.15 -43.31
N LYS A 246 9.45 -2.48 -43.42
CA LYS A 246 8.26 -3.20 -43.88
C LYS A 246 7.24 -3.45 -42.77
N ARG A 247 7.55 -3.07 -41.52
CA ARG A 247 6.77 -3.36 -40.31
C ARG A 247 6.36 -4.84 -40.21
N THR A 248 7.27 -5.77 -40.55
CA THR A 248 6.99 -7.21 -40.48
C THR A 248 7.87 -7.90 -39.43
N LEU A 249 7.32 -8.94 -38.80
CA LEU A 249 8.00 -9.76 -37.82
C LEU A 249 7.78 -11.23 -38.17
N LYS A 250 8.86 -11.95 -38.43
CA LYS A 250 8.84 -13.40 -38.72
C LYS A 250 9.29 -14.18 -37.49
N VAL A 251 8.47 -15.13 -37.07
CA VAL A 251 8.73 -16.04 -35.93
C VAL A 251 8.55 -17.48 -36.35
N LYS A 252 9.25 -18.40 -35.67
CA LYS A 252 9.09 -19.84 -35.87
C LYS A 252 8.54 -20.48 -34.61
N VAL A 253 7.32 -21.00 -34.66
CA VAL A 253 6.63 -21.61 -33.51
C VAL A 253 6.20 -23.02 -33.90
N GLY A 254 6.65 -24.03 -33.16
CA GLY A 254 6.26 -25.43 -33.41
C GLY A 254 6.71 -26.02 -34.74
N GLY A 255 7.71 -25.42 -35.40
CA GLY A 255 8.19 -25.85 -36.74
C GLY A 255 7.64 -24.99 -37.89
N GLU A 256 6.49 -24.36 -37.69
CA GLU A 256 5.83 -23.48 -38.65
C GLU A 256 6.37 -22.04 -38.58
N VAL A 257 6.42 -21.36 -39.71
CA VAL A 257 6.91 -19.98 -39.82
C VAL A 257 5.72 -19.04 -40.00
N TYR A 258 5.58 -18.12 -39.07
CA TYR A 258 4.54 -17.11 -39.09
C TYR A 258 5.13 -15.74 -39.41
N GLN A 259 4.40 -14.94 -40.19
CA GLN A 259 4.78 -13.56 -40.51
C GLN A 259 3.67 -12.61 -40.04
N ILE A 260 3.96 -11.86 -38.99
CA ILE A 260 3.10 -10.82 -38.46
C ILE A 260 3.39 -9.52 -39.22
N LYS A 261 2.36 -8.84 -39.70
CA LYS A 261 2.45 -7.56 -40.40
C LYS A 261 1.78 -6.46 -39.57
N GLY A 262 2.49 -5.37 -39.33
CA GLY A 262 1.93 -4.20 -38.66
C GLY A 262 0.86 -3.53 -39.54
N ASP A 263 -0.19 -3.03 -38.91
CA ASP A 263 -1.23 -2.28 -39.61
C ASP A 263 -0.72 -0.89 -40.01
N SER A 264 -0.90 -0.55 -41.28
CA SER A 264 -0.50 0.73 -41.87
C SER A 264 -1.52 1.84 -41.62
N SER A 265 -2.76 1.52 -41.26
CA SER A 265 -3.83 2.49 -40.97
C SER A 265 -3.57 3.30 -39.68
N LEU A 266 -2.75 2.76 -38.77
CA LEU A 266 -2.48 3.32 -37.45
C LEU A 266 -1.26 4.25 -37.38
N SER A 267 -0.67 4.64 -38.53
CA SER A 267 0.36 5.67 -38.52
C SER A 267 -0.24 7.07 -38.49
N VAL A 268 0.07 7.81 -37.43
CA VAL A 268 -0.05 9.28 -37.43
C VAL A 268 0.91 9.83 -38.50
N SER A 269 0.39 10.66 -39.40
CA SER A 269 1.20 11.46 -40.32
C SER A 269 0.80 12.93 -40.20
N GLU A 270 1.77 13.84 -40.24
CA GLU A 270 1.48 15.28 -40.32
C GLU A 270 0.93 15.60 -41.72
N ALA A 271 -0.26 16.18 -41.78
CA ALA A 271 -0.91 16.59 -43.02
C ALA A 271 -1.28 18.09 -42.98
N PRO A 272 -1.12 18.82 -44.10
CA PRO A 272 -1.52 20.22 -44.17
C PRO A 272 -3.04 20.38 -44.09
N LEU A 273 -3.49 21.20 -43.14
CA LEU A 273 -4.90 21.43 -42.76
C LEU A 273 -5.85 21.63 -43.96
N LYS A 274 -5.39 22.34 -45.00
CA LYS A 274 -6.18 22.66 -46.19
C LYS A 274 -6.48 21.44 -47.07
N GLY A 275 -5.60 20.44 -47.06
CA GLY A 275 -5.81 19.15 -47.74
C GLY A 275 -6.76 18.25 -46.96
N THR A 276 -6.57 18.19 -45.64
CA THR A 276 -7.42 17.41 -44.72
C THR A 276 -8.86 17.89 -44.76
N LEU A 277 -9.10 19.21 -44.70
CA LEU A 277 -10.45 19.81 -44.78
C LEU A 277 -11.18 19.52 -46.10
N LYS A 278 -10.45 19.19 -47.17
CA LYS A 278 -11.04 18.88 -48.48
C LYS A 278 -11.50 17.42 -48.58
N GLN A 279 -10.77 16.51 -47.91
CA GLN A 279 -11.14 15.09 -47.77
C GLN A 279 -12.25 14.88 -46.72
N LEU A 280 -12.29 15.70 -45.68
CA LEU A 280 -13.29 15.65 -44.61
C LEU A 280 -14.73 16.03 -45.03
N LYS A 281 -14.97 16.38 -46.30
CA LYS A 281 -16.32 16.65 -46.82
C LYS A 281 -17.14 15.39 -47.14
N GLU A 282 -16.53 14.21 -47.12
CA GLU A 282 -17.15 12.94 -47.52
C GLU A 282 -17.51 12.03 -46.33
N GLU A 283 -17.24 12.42 -45.09
CA GLU A 283 -17.48 11.63 -43.87
C GLU A 283 -18.63 12.24 -43.04
N GLU A 284 -19.53 11.40 -42.47
CA GLU A 284 -20.77 11.86 -41.82
C GLU A 284 -20.58 12.42 -40.40
N GLU A 285 -19.55 12.00 -39.65
CA GLU A 285 -19.23 12.56 -38.32
C GLU A 285 -17.72 12.64 -38.07
N ILE A 286 -17.24 13.79 -37.59
CA ILE A 286 -15.82 14.04 -37.31
C ILE A 286 -15.70 14.58 -35.88
N TYR A 287 -14.78 14.02 -35.10
CA TYR A 287 -14.45 14.49 -33.76
C TYR A 287 -13.18 15.34 -33.81
N TRP A 288 -13.31 16.61 -33.44
CA TRP A 288 -12.19 17.54 -33.28
C TRP A 288 -11.84 17.66 -31.79
N VAL A 289 -10.63 17.25 -31.42
CA VAL A 289 -10.12 17.43 -30.06
C VAL A 289 -9.12 18.57 -30.06
N GLU A 290 -9.56 19.73 -29.59
CA GLU A 290 -8.67 20.84 -29.26
C GLU A 290 -8.09 20.59 -27.86
N CYS A 291 -6.77 20.40 -27.78
CA CYS A 291 -6.10 20.31 -26.49
C CYS A 291 -5.94 21.72 -25.91
N CYS A 292 -6.99 22.19 -25.23
CA CYS A 292 -6.93 23.43 -24.47
C CYS A 292 -6.15 23.18 -23.18
N VAL A 293 -4.91 23.66 -23.12
CA VAL A 293 -4.22 23.82 -21.84
C VAL A 293 -5.00 24.87 -21.06
N ALA A 294 -5.70 24.44 -20.00
CA ALA A 294 -6.36 25.34 -19.08
C ALA A 294 -5.30 26.11 -18.28
N GLU A 295 -4.85 27.24 -18.83
CA GLU A 295 -4.14 28.26 -18.08
C GLU A 295 -5.12 28.85 -17.05
N THR A 296 -4.77 28.69 -15.78
CA THR A 296 -5.47 29.36 -14.68
C THR A 296 -5.29 30.86 -14.89
N GLU A 297 -6.40 31.56 -15.06
CA GLU A 297 -6.49 33.00 -15.32
C GLU A 297 -5.53 33.82 -14.44
N SER A 298 -4.37 34.15 -15.01
CA SER A 298 -3.50 35.22 -14.53
C SER A 298 -2.58 35.77 -15.62
N GLU A 299 -2.85 35.51 -16.92
CA GLU A 299 -1.95 35.87 -18.01
C GLU A 299 -2.40 37.02 -18.93
N GLU A 300 -3.50 37.72 -18.66
CA GLU A 300 -3.83 38.91 -19.48
C GLU A 300 -3.05 40.19 -19.10
N LYS A 301 -2.22 40.17 -18.05
CA LYS A 301 -1.31 41.29 -17.74
C LYS A 301 0.16 41.09 -18.10
N MET A 302 0.56 39.93 -18.65
CA MET A 302 1.99 39.61 -18.82
C MET A 302 2.56 39.88 -20.23
N ARG A 303 1.85 40.64 -21.07
CA ARG A 303 2.38 41.14 -22.36
C ARG A 303 2.75 42.62 -22.36
N ALA A 304 2.27 43.40 -21.39
CA ALA A 304 2.69 44.78 -21.26
C ALA A 304 4.05 44.82 -20.55
N VAL A 305 5.09 45.25 -21.27
CA VAL A 305 6.32 45.73 -20.65
C VAL A 305 5.92 46.80 -19.62
N PRO A 306 6.29 46.67 -18.34
CA PRO A 306 5.92 47.66 -17.32
C PRO A 306 6.27 49.09 -17.78
N ASP A 307 5.44 50.09 -17.46
CA ASP A 307 5.63 51.48 -17.88
C ASP A 307 7.03 52.02 -17.48
N SER A 308 7.57 51.55 -16.34
CA SER A 308 8.93 51.85 -15.88
C SER A 308 10.03 51.38 -16.84
N ILE A 309 9.79 50.28 -17.58
CA ILE A 309 10.69 49.77 -18.60
C ILE A 309 10.43 50.44 -19.95
N GLN A 310 9.20 50.86 -20.27
CA GLN A 310 8.94 51.63 -21.49
C GLN A 310 9.73 52.95 -21.50
N GLN A 311 9.76 53.68 -20.38
CA GLN A 311 10.58 54.90 -20.25
C GLN A 311 12.09 54.63 -20.40
N LEU A 312 12.57 53.46 -19.91
CA LEU A 312 13.96 53.03 -20.10
C LEU A 312 14.29 52.68 -21.56
N LEU A 313 13.30 52.52 -22.44
CA LEU A 313 13.48 52.10 -23.84
C LEU A 313 13.35 53.25 -24.85
N GLU A 314 13.03 54.47 -24.42
CA GLU A 314 12.80 55.62 -25.34
C GLU A 314 14.07 56.37 -25.76
N GLU A 315 15.19 56.21 -25.07
CA GLU A 315 16.47 56.84 -25.44
C GLU A 315 17.42 55.80 -26.07
N PHE A 316 17.48 55.67 -27.40
CA PHE A 316 18.27 54.60 -28.06
C PHE A 316 19.13 55.10 -29.24
N GLU A 317 20.26 55.77 -28.96
CA GLU A 317 21.28 56.09 -29.98
C GLU A 317 22.21 54.90 -30.31
N GLU A 318 22.37 53.93 -29.41
CA GLU A 318 23.34 52.83 -29.54
C GLU A 318 22.95 51.72 -30.56
N MET A 319 21.73 51.77 -31.12
CA MET A 319 21.21 50.76 -32.06
C MET A 319 21.66 50.96 -33.50
N GLN A 320 22.11 52.16 -33.87
CA GLN A 320 22.53 52.51 -35.24
C GLN A 320 23.69 51.60 -35.73
N ALA A 321 24.63 51.26 -34.86
CA ALA A 321 25.80 50.43 -35.21
C ALA A 321 25.46 48.94 -35.44
N LEU A 322 24.41 48.41 -34.78
CA LEU A 322 23.98 47.02 -34.95
C LEU A 322 23.05 46.88 -36.17
N ILE A 323 22.22 47.90 -36.42
CA ILE A 323 21.37 48.00 -37.61
C ILE A 323 22.25 48.11 -38.87
N GLN A 324 23.30 48.94 -38.86
CA GLN A 324 24.23 49.04 -40.00
C GLN A 324 24.95 47.71 -40.31
N LYS A 325 25.34 46.92 -39.31
CA LYS A 325 25.97 45.60 -39.55
C LYS A 325 25.02 44.55 -40.13
N LEU A 326 23.72 44.63 -39.83
CA LEU A 326 22.70 43.69 -40.33
C LEU A 326 22.16 44.05 -41.73
N VAL A 327 22.39 45.28 -42.20
CA VAL A 327 22.06 45.73 -43.57
C VAL A 327 23.09 45.25 -44.62
N ILE A 328 24.31 44.90 -44.19
CA ILE A 328 25.44 44.59 -45.09
C ILE A 328 25.50 43.10 -45.51
N ASP A 329 24.87 42.19 -44.76
CA ASP A 329 24.97 40.73 -45.01
C ASP A 329 23.58 40.05 -44.98
N PRO A 330 22.88 39.96 -46.12
CA PRO A 330 21.48 39.49 -46.19
C PRO A 330 21.28 38.00 -45.87
N ASP A 331 22.34 37.17 -45.88
CA ASP A 331 22.23 35.72 -45.61
C ASP A 331 22.12 35.37 -44.10
N GLN A 332 22.31 36.34 -43.18
CA GLN A 332 22.09 36.14 -41.73
C GLN A 332 20.64 36.44 -41.26
N GLN A 333 19.71 36.73 -42.17
CA GLN A 333 18.34 37.21 -41.86
C GLN A 333 17.33 36.15 -41.37
N GLN A 334 17.74 35.00 -40.81
CA GLN A 334 16.76 34.07 -40.26
C GLN A 334 16.23 34.51 -38.87
N GLY A 335 15.15 35.30 -38.87
CA GLY A 335 14.29 35.52 -37.70
C GLY A 335 14.37 36.90 -37.03
N TYR A 336 15.07 37.87 -37.63
CA TYR A 336 15.13 39.26 -37.16
C TYR A 336 14.15 40.16 -37.93
N GLU A 337 13.42 41.02 -37.23
CA GLU A 337 12.46 41.99 -37.79
C GLU A 337 12.82 43.41 -37.33
N LEU A 338 12.84 44.38 -38.25
CA LEU A 338 13.01 45.79 -37.91
C LEU A 338 11.64 46.48 -37.91
N LYS A 339 11.22 47.05 -36.77
CA LYS A 339 9.96 47.80 -36.63
C LYS A 339 10.25 49.11 -35.91
N GLU A 340 9.91 50.24 -36.53
CA GLU A 340 10.03 51.58 -35.93
C GLU A 340 11.43 51.90 -35.36
N GLY A 341 12.49 51.52 -36.09
CA GLY A 341 13.88 51.73 -35.65
C GLY A 341 14.39 50.78 -34.55
N LYS A 342 13.56 49.82 -34.13
CA LYS A 342 13.89 48.80 -33.12
C LYS A 342 14.04 47.41 -33.77
N LEU A 343 15.02 46.65 -33.28
CA LEU A 343 15.31 45.30 -33.77
C LEU A 343 14.59 44.26 -32.90
N PHE A 344 13.87 43.36 -33.53
CA PHE A 344 13.17 42.25 -32.89
C PHE A 344 13.72 40.92 -33.38
N PHE A 345 13.70 39.89 -32.53
CA PHE A 345 14.01 38.52 -32.90
C PHE A 345 12.87 37.61 -32.42
N LYS A 346 12.15 36.97 -33.35
CA LYS A 346 10.94 36.17 -33.05
C LYS A 346 9.96 36.90 -32.11
N GLY A 347 9.68 38.18 -32.39
CA GLY A 347 8.78 39.03 -31.60
C GLY A 347 9.35 39.63 -30.31
N LYS A 348 10.64 39.45 -30.01
CA LYS A 348 11.29 39.93 -28.78
C LYS A 348 12.25 41.06 -29.05
N LEU A 349 12.28 42.10 -28.22
CA LEU A 349 13.16 43.25 -28.40
C LEU A 349 14.63 42.85 -28.20
N VAL A 350 15.47 43.12 -29.19
CA VAL A 350 16.89 42.77 -29.16
C VAL A 350 17.69 43.88 -28.48
N LEU A 351 18.48 43.52 -27.48
CA LEU A 351 19.38 44.42 -26.78
C LEU A 351 20.85 44.12 -27.16
N PRO A 352 21.71 45.15 -27.30
CA PRO A 352 23.14 44.95 -27.43
C PRO A 352 23.70 44.25 -26.19
N ARG A 353 24.64 43.31 -26.37
CA ARG A 353 25.25 42.54 -25.26
C ARG A 353 25.89 43.44 -24.19
N ASN A 354 26.33 44.64 -24.57
CA ASN A 354 26.99 45.59 -23.67
C ASN A 354 26.04 46.70 -23.17
N SER A 355 24.73 46.56 -23.36
CA SER A 355 23.77 47.59 -22.94
C SER A 355 23.78 47.73 -21.41
N SER A 356 23.95 48.97 -20.94
CA SER A 356 23.86 49.36 -19.53
C SER A 356 22.50 49.06 -18.89
N ARG A 357 21.48 48.76 -19.71
CA ARG A 357 20.11 48.46 -19.29
C ARG A 357 19.86 46.99 -18.96
N ILE A 358 20.73 46.08 -19.40
CA ILE A 358 20.59 44.64 -19.12
C ILE A 358 20.49 44.39 -17.60
N PRO A 359 21.37 44.92 -16.73
CA PRO A 359 21.27 44.73 -15.28
C PRO A 359 19.95 45.27 -14.70
N LEU A 360 19.47 46.43 -15.18
CA LEU A 360 18.23 47.05 -14.70
C LEU A 360 17.00 46.19 -15.06
N ILE A 361 16.96 45.65 -16.27
CA ILE A 361 15.91 44.74 -16.71
C ILE A 361 15.93 43.47 -15.87
N ILE A 362 17.10 42.86 -15.65
CA ILE A 362 17.20 41.66 -14.82
C ILE A 362 16.73 41.96 -13.40
N GLN A 363 17.14 43.10 -12.83
CA GLN A 363 16.73 43.55 -11.50
C GLN A 363 15.22 43.69 -11.39
N GLU A 364 14.56 44.33 -12.36
CA GLU A 364 13.11 44.52 -12.34
C GLU A 364 12.35 43.19 -12.43
N PHE A 365 12.77 42.27 -13.30
CA PHE A 365 12.12 40.95 -13.44
C PHE A 365 12.52 39.92 -12.36
N HIS A 366 13.51 40.25 -11.52
CA HIS A 366 14.00 39.38 -10.45
C HIS A 366 13.62 39.83 -9.05
N ALA A 367 13.88 41.10 -8.72
CA ALA A 367 13.81 41.65 -7.36
C ALA A 367 12.53 42.45 -7.08
N SER A 368 11.76 42.85 -8.10
CA SER A 368 10.46 43.49 -7.89
C SER A 368 9.45 42.52 -7.24
N ALA A 369 8.31 43.05 -6.78
CA ALA A 369 7.19 42.23 -6.31
C ALA A 369 6.71 41.21 -7.37
N MET A 370 6.84 41.54 -8.66
CA MET A 370 6.55 40.64 -9.78
C MET A 370 7.63 39.57 -9.96
N GLY A 371 8.89 39.92 -9.69
CA GLY A 371 10.04 39.02 -9.77
C GLY A 371 10.13 38.02 -8.61
N GLY A 372 9.91 38.48 -7.37
CA GLY A 372 9.81 37.66 -6.17
C GLY A 372 11.01 36.74 -5.89
N HIS A 373 12.21 37.08 -6.38
CA HIS A 373 13.44 36.29 -6.19
C HIS A 373 13.32 34.81 -6.62
N ALA A 374 12.52 34.53 -7.66
CA ALA A 374 12.08 33.19 -8.04
C ALA A 374 13.15 32.27 -8.70
N GLY A 375 14.43 32.60 -8.56
CA GLY A 375 15.56 31.83 -9.09
C GLY A 375 15.79 31.96 -10.60
N VAL A 376 16.90 31.38 -11.07
CA VAL A 376 17.43 31.58 -12.43
C VAL A 376 16.42 31.23 -13.52
N PHE A 377 15.73 30.09 -13.42
CA PHE A 377 14.85 29.59 -14.48
C PHE A 377 13.60 30.46 -14.67
N ARG A 378 12.95 30.86 -13.56
CA ARG A 378 11.75 31.70 -13.62
C ARG A 378 12.06 33.13 -14.05
N THR A 379 13.16 33.69 -13.55
CA THR A 379 13.66 35.00 -14.03
C THR A 379 13.99 34.95 -15.52
N PHE A 380 14.67 33.90 -16.00
CA PHE A 380 14.95 33.71 -17.42
C PHE A 380 13.67 33.65 -18.27
N LYS A 381 12.68 32.83 -17.88
CA LYS A 381 11.42 32.74 -18.63
C LYS A 381 10.74 34.10 -18.79
N ARG A 382 10.63 34.89 -17.72
CA ARG A 382 10.00 36.22 -17.75
C ARG A 382 10.75 37.21 -18.62
N VAL A 383 12.06 37.33 -18.44
CA VAL A 383 12.88 38.25 -19.25
C VAL A 383 12.86 37.84 -20.73
N SER A 384 12.94 36.54 -21.00
CA SER A 384 12.93 36.01 -22.36
C SER A 384 11.57 36.12 -23.07
N ALA A 385 10.50 36.52 -22.36
CA ALA A 385 9.20 36.74 -22.98
C ALA A 385 9.18 38.04 -23.80
N ALA A 386 9.88 39.08 -23.34
CA ALA A 386 9.88 40.41 -23.97
C ALA A 386 11.22 40.80 -24.61
N PHE A 387 12.35 40.27 -24.11
CA PHE A 387 13.69 40.69 -24.53
C PHE A 387 14.52 39.54 -25.11
N PHE A 388 15.58 39.89 -25.84
CA PHE A 388 16.60 38.96 -26.32
C PHE A 388 17.98 39.65 -26.37
N TRP A 389 19.03 39.00 -25.88
CA TRP A 389 20.42 39.37 -26.17
C TRP A 389 21.34 38.15 -26.13
N LYS A 390 22.46 38.22 -26.85
CA LYS A 390 23.44 37.13 -26.93
C LYS A 390 24.13 36.95 -25.58
N GLY A 391 23.86 35.82 -24.91
CA GLY A 391 24.42 35.51 -23.59
C GLY A 391 23.45 35.68 -22.41
N MET A 392 22.20 36.08 -22.65
CA MET A 392 21.17 36.35 -21.63
C MET A 392 21.09 35.33 -20.49
N LYS A 393 21.10 34.03 -20.79
CA LYS A 393 21.02 32.99 -19.74
C LYS A 393 22.21 33.08 -18.79
N LYS A 394 23.41 33.37 -19.29
CA LYS A 394 24.63 33.47 -18.50
C LYS A 394 24.59 34.72 -17.60
N ASP A 395 24.13 35.85 -18.14
CA ASP A 395 24.05 37.11 -17.39
C ASP A 395 22.98 37.05 -16.29
N ILE A 396 21.81 36.46 -16.58
CA ILE A 396 20.76 36.21 -15.58
C ILE A 396 21.23 35.24 -14.50
N THR A 397 21.93 34.16 -14.89
CA THR A 397 22.49 33.21 -13.92
C THR A 397 23.44 33.91 -12.97
N LYS A 398 24.37 34.71 -13.51
CA LYS A 398 25.35 35.50 -12.74
C LYS A 398 24.66 36.44 -11.75
N PHE A 399 23.68 37.22 -12.22
CA PHE A 399 22.94 38.17 -11.38
C PHE A 399 22.22 37.47 -10.21
N VAL A 400 21.54 36.36 -10.46
CA VAL A 400 20.82 35.62 -9.42
C VAL A 400 21.79 34.93 -8.44
N THR A 401 22.93 34.45 -8.91
CA THR A 401 23.96 33.88 -8.01
C THR A 401 24.60 34.93 -7.11
N GLU A 402 24.71 36.18 -7.57
CA GLU A 402 25.25 37.31 -6.79
C GLU A 402 24.19 37.98 -5.90
N CYS A 403 22.91 37.66 -6.06
CA CYS A 403 21.83 38.24 -5.26
C CYS A 403 21.85 37.76 -3.81
N HIS A 404 22.14 38.68 -2.88
CA HIS A 404 22.19 38.40 -1.44
C HIS A 404 20.90 37.76 -0.90
N ILE A 405 19.72 38.28 -1.29
CA ILE A 405 18.41 37.78 -0.83
C ILE A 405 18.19 36.32 -1.28
N CYS A 406 18.56 35.98 -2.52
CA CYS A 406 18.48 34.60 -3.01
C CYS A 406 19.47 33.67 -2.32
N GLN A 407 20.68 34.14 -1.98
CA GLN A 407 21.65 33.32 -1.26
C GLN A 407 21.27 33.11 0.21
N THR A 408 20.64 34.09 0.86
CA THR A 408 20.17 33.97 2.25
C THR A 408 18.88 33.16 2.39
N ASN A 409 17.97 33.21 1.41
CA ASN A 409 16.71 32.44 1.42
C ASN A 409 16.81 31.01 0.84
N LYS A 410 18.02 30.53 0.50
CA LYS A 410 18.23 29.10 0.20
C LYS A 410 18.09 28.29 1.49
N TYR A 411 16.91 27.74 1.72
CA TYR A 411 16.72 26.73 2.76
C TYR A 411 17.49 25.46 2.40
N GLN A 412 18.11 24.85 3.41
CA GLN A 412 18.83 23.59 3.30
C GLN A 412 17.82 22.48 2.94
N THR A 413 17.99 21.86 1.77
CA THR A 413 17.15 20.74 1.30
C THR A 413 17.58 19.39 1.85
N LEU A 414 18.66 19.36 2.65
CA LEU A 414 19.08 18.17 3.39
C LEU A 414 18.27 18.13 4.69
N ALA A 415 17.63 16.98 4.94
CA ALA A 415 17.03 16.71 6.24
C ALA A 415 18.09 16.87 7.35
N PRO A 416 17.74 17.38 8.54
CA PRO A 416 18.66 17.31 9.68
C PRO A 416 19.05 15.85 9.88
N GLY A 417 20.36 15.57 9.91
CA GLY A 417 20.88 14.22 10.10
C GLY A 417 20.26 13.62 11.36
N GLY A 418 19.65 12.44 11.22
CA GLY A 418 19.18 11.68 12.38
C GLY A 418 20.32 11.45 13.37
N LEU A 419 19.99 11.19 14.64
CA LEU A 419 20.97 10.84 15.67
C LEU A 419 21.93 9.76 15.13
N LEU A 420 23.23 10.03 15.17
CA LEU A 420 24.30 9.13 14.75
C LEU A 420 24.16 7.82 15.52
N GLN A 421 23.57 6.81 14.88
CA GLN A 421 23.51 5.48 15.46
C GLN A 421 24.91 4.87 15.34
N PRO A 422 25.53 4.46 16.45
CA PRO A 422 26.82 3.80 16.39
C PRO A 422 26.66 2.51 15.58
N LEU A 423 27.40 2.43 14.47
CA LEU A 423 27.51 1.21 13.68
C LEU A 423 28.20 0.13 14.54
N PRO A 424 27.88 -1.16 14.34
CA PRO A 424 28.42 -2.25 15.13
C PRO A 424 29.96 -2.26 15.15
N ILE A 425 30.55 -2.69 16.26
CA ILE A 425 32.00 -2.79 16.43
C ILE A 425 32.51 -3.93 15.54
N LEU A 426 33.44 -3.61 14.65
CA LEU A 426 33.96 -4.52 13.62
C LEU A 426 35.08 -5.39 14.19
N THR A 427 35.16 -6.64 13.75
CA THR A 427 36.14 -7.63 14.22
C THR A 427 37.15 -8.06 13.16
N GLN A 428 36.93 -7.71 11.88
CA GLN A 428 37.79 -8.04 10.75
C GLN A 428 38.08 -6.81 9.89
N ILE A 429 39.28 -6.77 9.32
CA ILE A 429 39.70 -5.73 8.36
C ILE A 429 39.17 -6.07 6.96
N TRP A 430 38.83 -5.04 6.18
CA TRP A 430 38.37 -5.14 4.79
C TRP A 430 37.01 -5.82 4.57
N THR A 431 36.25 -6.12 5.62
CA THR A 431 34.86 -6.60 5.52
C THR A 431 33.87 -5.46 5.34
N ASP A 432 34.14 -4.30 5.95
CA ASP A 432 33.24 -3.15 6.00
C ASP A 432 33.95 -1.89 5.53
N LEU A 433 33.55 -1.39 4.37
CA LEU A 433 34.21 -0.25 3.72
C LEU A 433 33.33 0.99 3.74
N SER A 434 33.96 2.16 3.81
CA SER A 434 33.32 3.43 3.47
C SER A 434 33.89 3.98 2.17
N MET A 435 33.02 4.49 1.31
CA MET A 435 33.36 4.99 -0.02
C MET A 435 32.86 6.41 -0.21
N ASP A 436 33.75 7.31 -0.62
CA ASP A 436 33.50 8.76 -0.77
C ASP A 436 34.18 9.30 -2.05
N PHE A 437 33.79 10.48 -2.52
CA PHE A 437 34.30 11.13 -3.72
C PHE A 437 34.77 12.55 -3.44
N ILE A 438 36.06 12.80 -3.66
CA ILE A 438 36.63 14.15 -3.65
C ILE A 438 36.57 14.69 -5.08
N GLY A 439 35.54 15.48 -5.38
CA GLY A 439 35.37 16.14 -6.69
C GLY A 439 35.83 17.60 -6.71
N GLY A 440 35.86 18.21 -7.90
CA GLY A 440 36.19 19.63 -8.07
C GLY A 440 37.69 19.94 -7.99
N LEU A 441 38.54 18.93 -8.20
CA LEU A 441 39.99 19.08 -8.18
C LEU A 441 40.51 19.65 -9.52
N PRO A 442 41.66 20.34 -9.52
CA PRO A 442 42.33 20.73 -10.75
C PRO A 442 42.64 19.50 -11.62
N LYS A 443 42.47 19.62 -12.93
CA LYS A 443 42.76 18.52 -13.86
C LYS A 443 44.26 18.22 -13.87
N ALA A 444 44.62 17.01 -13.44
CA ALA A 444 45.96 16.45 -13.57
C ALA A 444 45.86 15.13 -14.35
N LEU A 445 46.62 15.02 -15.45
CA LEU A 445 46.59 13.85 -16.34
C LEU A 445 45.16 13.45 -16.81
N GLY A 446 44.28 14.43 -16.98
CA GLY A 446 42.88 14.22 -17.38
C GLY A 446 41.97 13.67 -16.28
N LYS A 447 42.41 13.65 -15.03
CA LYS A 447 41.65 13.25 -13.83
C LYS A 447 41.35 14.48 -12.97
N ASP A 448 40.15 14.57 -12.42
CA ASP A 448 39.65 15.71 -11.62
C ASP A 448 38.78 15.29 -10.42
N THR A 449 38.67 13.99 -10.17
CA THR A 449 37.98 13.41 -9.02
C THR A 449 38.82 12.29 -8.41
N ILE A 450 38.77 12.12 -7.10
CA ILE A 450 39.38 10.98 -6.40
C ILE A 450 38.27 10.20 -5.69
N LEU A 451 38.17 8.91 -5.98
CA LEU A 451 37.38 7.94 -5.22
C LEU A 451 38.20 7.48 -4.02
N VAL A 452 37.67 7.68 -2.82
CA VAL A 452 38.29 7.31 -1.56
C VAL A 452 37.57 6.08 -1.01
N VAL A 453 38.31 5.00 -0.78
CA VAL A 453 37.77 3.77 -0.18
C VAL A 453 38.54 3.47 1.09
N VAL A 454 37.85 3.47 2.23
CA VAL A 454 38.45 3.35 3.56
C VAL A 454 37.93 2.10 4.26
N ASP A 455 38.83 1.28 4.79
CA ASP A 455 38.48 0.21 5.71
C ASP A 455 38.03 0.80 7.07
N ARG A 456 36.83 0.44 7.51
CA ARG A 456 36.24 1.08 8.69
C ARG A 456 36.88 0.65 10.00
N LEU A 457 37.56 -0.51 10.05
CA LEU A 457 38.27 -0.99 11.23
C LEU A 457 39.69 -0.42 11.33
N SER A 458 40.57 -0.69 10.35
CA SER A 458 41.97 -0.27 10.36
C SER A 458 42.20 1.19 9.96
N LYS A 459 41.19 1.83 9.33
CA LYS A 459 41.29 3.17 8.71
C LYS A 459 42.26 3.26 7.53
N TYR A 460 42.75 2.13 7.01
CA TYR A 460 43.53 2.10 5.78
C TYR A 460 42.67 2.56 4.59
N ALA A 461 43.24 3.35 3.67
CA ALA A 461 42.50 3.98 2.58
C ALA A 461 43.17 3.77 1.21
N HIS A 462 42.34 3.59 0.18
CA HIS A 462 42.71 3.71 -1.24
C HIS A 462 42.22 5.02 -1.82
N PHE A 463 43.07 5.67 -2.62
CA PHE A 463 42.76 6.91 -3.34
C PHE A 463 42.87 6.65 -4.83
N LEU A 464 41.72 6.58 -5.50
CA LEU A 464 41.60 6.08 -6.87
C LEU A 464 41.19 7.24 -7.80
N PRO A 465 42.02 7.63 -8.78
CA PRO A 465 41.74 8.79 -9.62
C PRO A 465 40.66 8.49 -10.68
N LEU A 466 39.68 9.39 -10.81
CA LEU A 466 38.57 9.34 -11.76
C LEU A 466 38.49 10.62 -12.62
N SER A 467 37.87 10.49 -13.79
CA SER A 467 37.59 11.62 -14.71
C SER A 467 36.11 11.95 -14.65
N HIS A 468 35.73 13.19 -14.37
CA HIS A 468 34.34 13.62 -14.35
C HIS A 468 33.88 14.10 -15.75
N PRO A 469 32.65 13.75 -16.19
CA PRO A 469 31.69 12.87 -15.52
C PRO A 469 32.12 11.40 -15.59
N TYR A 470 31.98 10.68 -14.47
CA TYR A 470 32.21 9.24 -14.39
C TYR A 470 30.88 8.49 -14.29
N SER A 471 30.82 7.32 -14.91
CA SER A 471 29.69 6.40 -14.84
C SER A 471 29.83 5.42 -13.68
N THR A 472 28.70 4.89 -13.20
CA THR A 472 28.68 3.85 -12.16
C THR A 472 29.47 2.60 -12.55
N GLN A 473 29.49 2.28 -13.85
CA GLN A 473 30.26 1.15 -14.40
C GLN A 473 31.77 1.38 -14.25
N GLU A 474 32.28 2.57 -14.58
CA GLU A 474 33.69 2.91 -14.43
C GLU A 474 34.14 2.85 -12.97
N VAL A 475 33.29 3.33 -12.04
CA VAL A 475 33.56 3.25 -10.60
C VAL A 475 33.66 1.78 -10.15
N ALA A 476 32.70 0.94 -10.56
CA ALA A 476 32.72 -0.49 -10.22
C ALA A 476 33.95 -1.20 -10.77
N GLN A 477 34.37 -0.87 -11.99
CA GLN A 477 35.56 -1.45 -12.60
C GLN A 477 36.84 -1.07 -11.86
N VAL A 478 37.02 0.22 -11.55
CA VAL A 478 38.17 0.72 -10.78
C VAL A 478 38.19 0.11 -9.38
N PHE A 479 37.03 -0.02 -8.74
CA PHE A 479 36.90 -0.66 -7.43
C PHE A 479 37.29 -2.14 -7.46
N ILE A 480 36.90 -2.90 -8.49
CA ILE A 480 37.32 -4.30 -8.64
C ILE A 480 38.82 -4.39 -8.84
N GLN A 481 39.37 -3.56 -9.72
CA GLN A 481 40.78 -3.60 -10.10
C GLN A 481 41.70 -3.23 -8.95
N GLU A 482 41.31 -2.26 -8.13
CA GLU A 482 42.21 -1.69 -7.12
C GLU A 482 41.88 -2.13 -5.68
N VAL A 483 40.61 -2.39 -5.37
CA VAL A 483 40.20 -2.80 -4.01
C VAL A 483 39.97 -4.29 -3.93
N VAL A 484 39.03 -4.84 -4.72
CA VAL A 484 38.63 -6.25 -4.63
C VAL A 484 39.80 -7.17 -5.00
N ARG A 485 40.61 -6.80 -5.99
CA ARG A 485 41.81 -7.54 -6.39
C ARG A 485 42.78 -7.76 -5.22
N LEU A 486 42.87 -6.80 -4.30
CA LEU A 486 43.83 -6.83 -3.19
C LEU A 486 43.22 -7.41 -1.91
N HIS A 487 41.95 -7.12 -1.64
CA HIS A 487 41.32 -7.36 -0.34
C HIS A 487 40.12 -8.31 -0.37
N GLY A 488 39.68 -8.72 -1.56
CA GLY A 488 38.45 -9.50 -1.74
C GLY A 488 37.19 -8.64 -1.75
N PHE A 489 36.04 -9.30 -1.85
CA PHE A 489 34.74 -8.61 -1.82
C PHE A 489 34.39 -8.23 -0.38
N PRO A 490 33.97 -6.98 -0.12
CA PRO A 490 33.49 -6.59 1.19
C PRO A 490 32.10 -7.17 1.46
N GLU A 491 31.78 -7.39 2.73
CA GLU A 491 30.43 -7.74 3.18
C GLU A 491 29.50 -6.53 3.18
N SER A 492 30.05 -5.34 3.47
CA SER A 492 29.28 -4.09 3.47
C SER A 492 30.07 -2.89 2.90
N ILE A 493 29.35 -2.00 2.22
CA ILE A 493 29.87 -0.71 1.74
C ILE A 493 28.92 0.40 2.18
N VAL A 494 29.47 1.43 2.81
CA VAL A 494 28.75 2.65 3.22
C VAL A 494 29.21 3.81 2.36
N THR A 495 28.30 4.56 1.75
CA THR A 495 28.61 5.75 0.95
C THR A 495 27.57 6.83 1.21
N ASP A 496 27.98 8.08 1.03
CA ASP A 496 27.17 9.30 1.15
C ASP A 496 26.27 9.54 -0.09
N ARG A 497 26.49 8.77 -1.17
CA ARG A 497 25.68 8.77 -2.39
C ARG A 497 24.31 8.11 -2.18
N ASP A 498 23.40 8.33 -3.13
CA ASP A 498 22.03 7.87 -3.07
C ASP A 498 21.88 6.35 -3.32
N LYS A 499 20.77 5.77 -2.84
CA LYS A 499 20.52 4.33 -2.92
C LYS A 499 20.45 3.79 -4.36
N LEU A 500 20.07 4.63 -5.34
CA LEU A 500 20.05 4.26 -6.75
C LEU A 500 21.46 4.07 -7.30
N PHE A 501 22.39 4.94 -6.95
CA PHE A 501 23.82 4.77 -7.28
C PHE A 501 24.36 3.46 -6.72
N LEU A 502 24.11 3.15 -5.44
CA LEU A 502 24.54 1.89 -4.82
C LEU A 502 23.97 0.66 -5.53
N SER A 503 22.68 0.67 -5.86
CA SER A 503 22.03 -0.44 -6.56
C SER A 503 22.65 -0.69 -7.94
N GLN A 504 22.91 0.39 -8.70
CA GLN A 504 23.57 0.31 -10.01
C GLN A 504 25.03 -0.12 -9.87
N PHE A 505 25.74 0.37 -8.85
CA PHE A 505 27.13 0.03 -8.55
C PHE A 505 27.28 -1.46 -8.25
N TRP A 506 26.47 -2.00 -7.34
CA TRP A 506 26.44 -3.43 -7.06
C TRP A 506 26.07 -4.25 -8.28
N SER A 507 25.10 -3.79 -9.08
CA SER A 507 24.70 -4.48 -10.30
C SER A 507 25.87 -4.61 -11.30
N GLU A 508 26.61 -3.52 -11.52
CA GLU A 508 27.78 -3.53 -12.41
C GLU A 508 28.98 -4.27 -11.80
N LEU A 509 29.14 -4.25 -10.48
CA LEU A 509 30.17 -4.98 -9.75
C LEU A 509 30.02 -6.50 -9.94
N PHE A 510 28.82 -7.04 -9.66
CA PHE A 510 28.55 -8.46 -9.81
C PHE A 510 28.57 -8.90 -11.28
N LYS A 511 28.10 -8.06 -12.20
CA LYS A 511 28.20 -8.30 -13.64
C LYS A 511 29.66 -8.38 -14.10
N SER A 512 30.53 -7.50 -13.60
CA SER A 512 31.97 -7.50 -13.90
C SER A 512 32.70 -8.70 -13.26
N ALA A 513 32.20 -9.21 -12.12
CA ALA A 513 32.68 -10.43 -11.48
C ALA A 513 32.21 -11.73 -12.19
N GLY A 514 31.46 -11.65 -13.29
CA GLY A 514 30.88 -12.80 -13.97
C GLY A 514 29.66 -13.42 -13.27
N THR A 515 29.19 -12.79 -12.18
CA THR A 515 28.04 -13.24 -11.40
C THR A 515 26.75 -12.74 -12.03
N LYS A 516 25.91 -13.67 -12.52
CA LYS A 516 24.55 -13.33 -12.93
C LYS A 516 23.68 -13.09 -11.70
N LEU A 517 23.43 -11.82 -11.38
CA LEU A 517 22.39 -11.42 -10.43
C LEU A 517 21.03 -11.84 -10.98
N LYS A 518 20.56 -13.01 -10.53
CA LYS A 518 19.19 -13.45 -10.76
C LYS A 518 18.33 -12.86 -9.65
N TYR A 519 17.64 -11.77 -9.95
CA TYR A 519 16.53 -11.35 -9.11
C TYR A 519 15.43 -12.40 -9.24
N THR A 520 15.13 -13.10 -8.16
CA THR A 520 13.87 -13.84 -8.09
C THR A 520 12.76 -12.81 -8.20
N SER A 521 11.97 -12.85 -9.27
CA SER A 521 10.65 -12.23 -9.26
C SER A 521 9.95 -12.77 -8.03
N ALA A 522 9.64 -11.91 -7.07
CA ALA A 522 9.00 -12.32 -5.84
C ALA A 522 7.56 -12.73 -6.17
N TYR A 523 7.38 -13.95 -6.67
CA TYR A 523 6.12 -14.65 -6.67
C TYR A 523 5.81 -14.88 -5.18
N HIS A 524 5.03 -13.97 -4.61
CA HIS A 524 4.45 -14.13 -3.28
C HIS A 524 3.11 -14.83 -3.50
N PRO A 525 2.99 -16.15 -3.31
CA PRO A 525 1.68 -16.77 -3.34
C PRO A 525 0.89 -16.22 -2.15
N PHE A 526 -0.19 -15.53 -2.46
CA PHE A 526 -1.12 -14.95 -1.49
C PHE A 526 -2.14 -16.00 -1.09
N SER A 527 -2.80 -15.81 0.05
CA SER A 527 -3.63 -16.85 0.68
C SER A 527 -4.52 -17.64 -0.28
N ALA A 528 -5.26 -16.99 -1.18
CA ALA A 528 -6.13 -17.67 -2.14
C ALA A 528 -5.36 -18.61 -3.07
N SER A 529 -4.44 -18.07 -3.88
CA SER A 529 -3.60 -18.85 -4.81
C SER A 529 -2.80 -19.96 -4.12
N PHE A 530 -2.31 -19.68 -2.91
CA PHE A 530 -1.58 -20.65 -2.12
C PHE A 530 -2.49 -21.81 -1.66
N LEU A 531 -3.67 -21.48 -1.10
CA LEU A 531 -4.63 -22.48 -0.64
C LEU A 531 -5.15 -23.34 -1.81
N GLU A 532 -5.37 -22.76 -2.98
CA GLU A 532 -5.70 -23.51 -4.20
C GLU A 532 -4.59 -24.48 -4.59
N SER A 533 -3.32 -24.09 -4.46
CA SER A 533 -2.19 -24.96 -4.80
C SER A 533 -2.02 -26.16 -3.87
N VAL A 534 -2.56 -26.08 -2.64
CA VAL A 534 -2.45 -27.16 -1.65
C VAL A 534 -3.76 -27.89 -1.40
N SER A 535 -4.85 -27.51 -2.08
CA SER A 535 -6.20 -27.99 -1.79
C SER A 535 -6.32 -29.52 -1.88
N GLU A 536 -5.55 -30.16 -2.75
CA GLU A 536 -5.56 -31.61 -2.95
C GLU A 536 -4.97 -32.40 -1.77
N TYR A 537 -4.19 -31.75 -0.90
CA TYR A 537 -3.55 -32.38 0.26
C TYR A 537 -4.29 -32.09 1.58
N VAL A 538 -5.34 -31.26 1.53
CA VAL A 538 -6.09 -30.83 2.71
C VAL A 538 -7.23 -31.81 2.98
N ASP A 539 -7.23 -32.39 4.18
CA ASP A 539 -8.39 -33.16 4.65
C ASP A 539 -9.63 -32.25 4.80
N PRO A 540 -10.80 -32.63 4.28
CA PRO A 540 -12.02 -31.80 4.36
C PRO A 540 -12.47 -31.44 5.79
N GLY A 541 -12.09 -32.25 6.78
CA GLY A 541 -12.37 -32.05 8.20
C GLY A 541 -11.28 -31.30 8.96
N LEU A 542 -10.13 -30.98 8.33
CA LEU A 542 -9.01 -30.28 8.95
C LEU A 542 -9.42 -28.87 9.41
N PRO A 543 -9.37 -28.54 10.71
CA PRO A 543 -9.68 -27.20 11.15
C PRO A 543 -8.59 -26.18 10.80
N PHE A 544 -8.99 -25.11 10.12
CA PHE A 544 -8.14 -23.96 9.81
C PHE A 544 -8.30 -22.88 10.87
N ILE A 545 -7.19 -22.48 11.48
CA ILE A 545 -7.08 -21.35 12.40
C ILE A 545 -6.37 -20.23 11.64
N SER A 546 -7.14 -19.27 11.14
CA SER A 546 -6.61 -18.11 10.42
C SER A 546 -5.95 -17.14 11.39
N LEU A 547 -4.65 -16.92 11.19
CA LEU A 547 -3.85 -15.90 11.87
C LEU A 547 -3.73 -14.63 11.03
N SER A 548 -4.06 -14.71 9.75
CA SER A 548 -3.93 -13.63 8.79
C SER A 548 -4.92 -12.51 9.08
N LYS A 549 -4.40 -11.28 9.11
CA LYS A 549 -5.18 -10.05 9.35
C LYS A 549 -5.20 -9.24 8.05
N GLY A 550 -6.35 -9.07 7.42
CA GLY A 550 -6.43 -8.35 6.15
C GLY A 550 -7.65 -8.73 5.31
N LEU A 551 -7.74 -8.12 4.13
CA LEU A 551 -8.81 -8.32 3.16
C LEU A 551 -8.22 -8.56 1.78
N GLU A 552 -8.89 -9.39 0.98
CA GLU A 552 -8.60 -9.52 -0.44
C GLU A 552 -9.11 -8.27 -1.17
N LEU A 553 -8.21 -7.50 -1.78
CA LEU A 553 -8.51 -6.14 -2.27
C LEU A 553 -9.60 -6.11 -3.36
N ASN A 554 -9.55 -7.06 -4.29
CA ASN A 554 -10.44 -7.07 -5.45
C ASN A 554 -11.87 -7.49 -5.09
N THR A 555 -12.03 -8.33 -4.06
CA THR A 555 -13.32 -8.94 -3.72
C THR A 555 -13.87 -8.43 -2.39
N LEU A 556 -13.04 -7.76 -1.60
CA LEU A 556 -13.30 -7.34 -0.22
C LEU A 556 -13.64 -8.51 0.71
N ARG A 557 -13.20 -9.72 0.36
CA ARG A 557 -13.47 -10.94 1.13
C ARG A 557 -12.53 -11.07 2.33
N MET A 558 -13.06 -11.68 3.39
CA MET A 558 -12.33 -12.07 4.60
C MET A 558 -11.82 -13.51 4.48
N MET A 559 -10.91 -13.95 5.36
CA MET A 559 -10.39 -15.32 5.33
C MET A 559 -11.48 -16.36 5.60
N ALA A 560 -12.50 -16.04 6.40
CA ALA A 560 -13.67 -16.91 6.57
C ALA A 560 -14.44 -17.19 5.26
N GLN A 561 -14.23 -16.39 4.22
CA GLN A 561 -14.80 -16.58 2.88
C GLN A 561 -13.76 -17.16 1.91
N ILE A 562 -12.50 -16.71 2.01
CA ILE A 562 -11.41 -17.13 1.12
C ILE A 562 -11.03 -18.60 1.36
N ILE A 563 -10.85 -19.03 2.61
CA ILE A 563 -10.39 -20.42 2.89
C ILE A 563 -11.37 -21.46 2.34
N PRO A 564 -12.68 -21.41 2.67
CA PRO A 564 -13.64 -22.37 2.12
C PRO A 564 -13.72 -22.36 0.60
N GLN A 565 -13.58 -21.18 -0.02
CA GLN A 565 -13.64 -21.03 -1.47
C GLN A 565 -12.40 -21.62 -2.16
N ALA A 566 -11.20 -21.26 -1.71
CA ALA A 566 -9.93 -21.73 -2.27
C ALA A 566 -9.76 -23.25 -2.12
N LEU A 567 -10.21 -23.80 -0.98
CA LEU A 567 -10.20 -25.25 -0.73
C LEU A 567 -11.38 -25.99 -1.36
N ARG A 568 -12.28 -25.30 -2.05
CA ARG A 568 -13.49 -25.87 -2.68
C ARG A 568 -14.36 -26.66 -1.69
N ASN A 569 -14.37 -26.23 -0.42
CA ASN A 569 -15.12 -26.85 0.67
C ASN A 569 -15.92 -25.79 1.45
N PRO A 570 -17.21 -25.57 1.13
CA PRO A 570 -18.06 -24.59 1.82
C PRO A 570 -18.25 -24.85 3.32
N ARG A 571 -18.00 -26.09 3.78
CA ARG A 571 -18.12 -26.50 5.19
C ARG A 571 -16.76 -26.61 5.89
N GLN A 572 -15.68 -26.06 5.31
CA GLN A 572 -14.36 -26.11 5.92
C GLN A 572 -14.41 -25.60 7.37
N PRO A 573 -13.95 -26.38 8.37
CA PRO A 573 -13.97 -25.93 9.75
C PRO A 573 -12.99 -24.76 9.92
N PHE A 574 -13.50 -23.62 10.37
CA PHE A 574 -12.77 -22.36 10.36
C PHE A 574 -12.83 -21.67 11.73
N VAL A 575 -11.70 -21.12 12.15
CA VAL A 575 -11.54 -20.27 13.33
C VAL A 575 -10.68 -19.07 12.96
N ALA A 576 -11.11 -17.86 13.32
CA ALA A 576 -10.27 -16.66 13.25
C ALA A 576 -9.59 -16.43 14.60
N LEU A 577 -8.29 -16.10 14.60
CA LEU A 577 -7.55 -15.69 15.79
C LEU A 577 -7.12 -14.22 15.66
N SER A 578 -7.49 -13.37 16.61
CA SER A 578 -7.05 -11.97 16.65
C SER A 578 -6.91 -11.45 18.07
N GLY A 579 -6.19 -10.35 18.25
CA GLY A 579 -5.88 -9.75 19.54
C GLY A 579 -4.49 -9.11 19.59
N PRO A 580 -4.22 -8.30 20.63
CA PRO A 580 -2.92 -7.69 20.88
C PRO A 580 -1.90 -8.80 21.14
N SER A 581 -0.98 -8.99 20.19
CA SER A 581 -0.08 -10.14 20.18
C SER A 581 1.14 -9.87 19.30
N PHE A 582 2.11 -9.13 19.83
CA PHE A 582 3.38 -9.02 19.11
C PHE A 582 4.09 -10.37 19.10
N ALA A 583 4.57 -10.78 17.93
CA ALA A 583 5.21 -12.08 17.75
C ALA A 583 6.46 -12.24 18.64
N LEU A 584 7.20 -11.15 18.88
CA LEU A 584 8.35 -11.14 19.76
C LEU A 584 7.96 -11.39 21.22
N GLU A 585 6.93 -10.73 21.73
CA GLU A 585 6.44 -10.95 23.10
C GLU A 585 5.97 -12.39 23.32
N LEU A 586 5.37 -13.02 22.30
CA LEU A 586 5.01 -14.44 22.33
C LEU A 586 6.25 -15.35 22.40
N MET A 587 7.30 -15.04 21.63
CA MET A 587 8.57 -15.77 21.68
C MET A 587 9.25 -15.63 23.05
N ASP A 588 9.17 -14.45 23.65
CA ASP A 588 9.69 -14.15 24.99
C ASP A 588 8.79 -14.68 26.12
N LYS A 589 7.69 -15.39 25.78
CA LYS A 589 6.71 -15.97 26.71
C LYS A 589 6.09 -14.93 27.64
N LEU A 590 5.96 -13.69 27.19
CA LEU A 590 5.33 -12.62 27.95
C LEU A 590 3.79 -12.79 27.97
N PRO A 591 3.10 -12.37 29.05
CA PRO A 591 1.66 -12.48 29.17
C PRO A 591 0.91 -11.80 28.00
N THR A 592 0.23 -12.61 27.20
CA THR A 592 -0.50 -12.19 26.01
C THR A 592 -1.95 -12.67 26.08
N ALA A 593 -2.89 -11.87 25.59
CA ALA A 593 -4.30 -12.24 25.54
C ALA A 593 -4.87 -12.09 24.13
N MET A 594 -5.64 -13.08 23.67
CA MET A 594 -6.25 -13.11 22.34
C MET A 594 -7.67 -13.68 22.33
N VAL A 595 -8.34 -13.57 21.19
CA VAL A 595 -9.69 -14.08 20.92
C VAL A 595 -9.66 -15.06 19.76
N VAL A 596 -10.23 -16.25 19.97
CA VAL A 596 -10.60 -17.19 18.90
C VAL A 596 -12.08 -17.04 18.59
N ALA A 597 -12.43 -16.85 17.32
CA ALA A 597 -13.81 -16.74 16.87
C ALA A 597 -14.17 -17.83 15.87
N SER A 598 -15.29 -18.51 16.11
CA SER A 598 -15.84 -19.47 15.15
C SER A 598 -17.36 -19.51 15.24
N LYS A 599 -18.02 -19.82 14.11
CA LYS A 599 -19.46 -20.14 14.11
C LYS A 599 -19.74 -21.44 14.87
N ASP A 600 -18.78 -22.37 14.92
CA ASP A 600 -18.86 -23.58 15.73
C ASP A 600 -18.24 -23.34 17.12
N LYS A 601 -19.12 -23.24 18.14
CA LYS A 601 -18.71 -23.06 19.53
C LYS A 601 -17.86 -24.22 20.07
N LYS A 602 -18.12 -25.46 19.63
CA LYS A 602 -17.32 -26.61 20.07
C LYS A 602 -15.91 -26.52 19.50
N LEU A 603 -15.78 -26.14 18.23
CA LEU A 603 -14.48 -25.92 17.60
C LEU A 603 -13.71 -24.77 18.27
N ALA A 604 -14.37 -23.64 18.55
CA ALA A 604 -13.74 -22.52 19.26
C ALA A 604 -13.19 -22.95 20.63
N ASN A 605 -13.95 -23.75 21.39
CA ASN A 605 -13.50 -24.28 22.69
C ASN A 605 -12.32 -25.26 22.54
N LYS A 606 -12.31 -26.11 21.51
CA LYS A 606 -11.17 -27.00 21.24
C LYS A 606 -9.91 -26.21 20.92
N VAL A 607 -10.01 -25.22 20.04
CA VAL A 607 -8.86 -24.35 19.69
C VAL A 607 -8.40 -23.51 20.88
N GLN A 608 -9.32 -23.05 21.73
CA GLN A 608 -8.96 -22.39 23.00
C GLN A 608 -8.10 -23.32 23.86
N GLN A 609 -8.48 -24.59 24.04
CA GLN A 609 -7.68 -25.55 24.83
C GLN A 609 -6.33 -25.85 24.18
N LEU A 610 -6.30 -25.97 22.85
CA LEU A 610 -5.07 -26.16 22.07
C LEU A 610 -4.09 -25.01 22.25
N LEU A 611 -4.55 -23.76 22.34
CA LEU A 611 -3.68 -22.57 22.36
C LEU A 611 -3.45 -21.96 23.76
N ALA A 612 -4.38 -22.10 24.71
CA ALA A 612 -4.27 -21.45 26.02
C ALA A 612 -3.15 -22.03 26.90
N SER A 613 -2.30 -21.17 27.47
CA SER A 613 -1.21 -21.54 28.39
C SER A 613 -1.14 -20.59 29.60
N SER A 614 -0.13 -20.75 30.47
CA SER A 614 0.13 -19.80 31.56
C SER A 614 0.47 -18.39 31.07
N HIS A 615 0.98 -18.24 29.84
CA HIS A 615 1.40 -16.95 29.27
C HIS A 615 0.50 -16.50 28.09
N LEU A 616 -0.36 -17.39 27.57
CA LEU A 616 -1.29 -17.05 26.48
C LEU A 616 -2.72 -17.31 26.91
N ARG A 617 -3.47 -16.24 27.20
CA ARG A 617 -4.89 -16.32 27.55
C ARG A 617 -5.75 -16.23 26.29
N ILE A 618 -6.60 -17.23 26.06
CA ILE A 618 -7.50 -17.26 24.90
C ILE A 618 -8.96 -17.14 25.37
N SER A 619 -9.68 -16.18 24.81
CA SER A 619 -11.14 -16.03 24.95
C SER A 619 -11.85 -16.51 23.69
N THR A 620 -13.07 -17.03 23.81
CA THR A 620 -13.86 -17.50 22.66
C THR A 620 -14.94 -16.51 22.26
N SER A 621 -15.19 -16.35 20.96
CA SER A 621 -16.30 -15.57 20.40
C SER A 621 -17.04 -16.34 19.30
N SER A 622 -18.30 -16.00 19.07
CA SER A 622 -19.07 -16.47 17.90
C SER A 622 -19.04 -15.47 16.73
N ASP A 623 -18.48 -14.28 16.96
CA ASP A 623 -18.51 -13.15 16.03
C ASP A 623 -17.24 -13.12 15.18
N VAL A 624 -17.21 -14.00 14.16
CA VAL A 624 -16.08 -14.10 13.22
C VAL A 624 -15.89 -12.80 12.44
N THR A 625 -16.98 -12.22 11.94
CA THR A 625 -16.97 -10.96 11.16
C THR A 625 -16.34 -9.82 11.94
N GLY A 626 -16.74 -9.63 13.22
CA GLY A 626 -16.18 -8.57 14.06
C GLY A 626 -14.69 -8.75 14.32
N VAL A 627 -14.24 -9.98 14.57
CA VAL A 627 -12.82 -10.30 14.83
C VAL A 627 -11.95 -10.08 13.60
N GLU A 628 -12.39 -10.51 12.41
CA GLU A 628 -11.63 -10.34 11.16
C GLU A 628 -11.55 -8.88 10.72
N ILE A 629 -12.68 -8.15 10.72
CA ILE A 629 -12.72 -6.74 10.28
C ILE A 629 -11.94 -5.82 11.20
N ALA A 630 -12.02 -6.04 12.51
CA ALA A 630 -11.19 -5.30 13.45
C ALA A 630 -9.70 -5.52 13.18
N GLY A 631 -9.29 -6.78 12.98
CA GLY A 631 -7.91 -7.13 12.65
C GLY A 631 -7.43 -6.57 11.32
N ALA A 632 -8.30 -6.52 10.31
CA ALA A 632 -7.95 -5.99 8.99
C ALA A 632 -7.76 -4.46 9.01
N LEU A 633 -8.70 -3.72 9.61
CA LEU A 633 -8.74 -2.26 9.53
C LEU A 633 -7.81 -1.56 10.54
N LYS A 634 -7.41 -2.23 11.63
CA LYS A 634 -6.47 -1.65 12.60
C LYS A 634 -5.17 -1.19 11.95
N ASN A 635 -4.69 -1.90 10.93
CA ASN A 635 -3.43 -1.62 10.27
C ASN A 635 -3.49 -0.30 9.48
N VAL A 636 -4.65 0.02 8.88
CA VAL A 636 -4.89 1.31 8.22
C VAL A 636 -4.98 2.42 9.27
N LEU A 637 -5.69 2.18 10.37
CA LEU A 637 -5.77 3.14 11.47
C LEU A 637 -4.40 3.42 12.11
N ALA A 638 -3.53 2.42 12.18
CA ALA A 638 -2.16 2.59 12.66
C ALA A 638 -1.31 3.49 11.74
N ILE A 639 -1.55 3.49 10.42
CA ILE A 639 -0.94 4.46 9.51
C ILE A 639 -1.44 5.87 9.85
N ALA A 640 -2.74 6.03 10.10
CA ALA A 640 -3.31 7.32 10.53
C ALA A 640 -2.64 7.83 11.82
N ALA A 641 -2.50 6.95 12.82
CA ALA A 641 -1.81 7.24 14.07
C ALA A 641 -0.36 7.69 13.82
N GLY A 642 0.38 6.94 12.99
CA GLY A 642 1.73 7.30 12.60
C GLY A 642 1.80 8.66 11.91
N ILE A 643 0.87 9.00 11.03
CA ILE A 643 0.83 10.31 10.34
C ILE A 643 0.74 11.45 11.36
N VAL A 644 -0.13 11.32 12.37
CA VAL A 644 -0.28 12.32 13.44
C VAL A 644 1.01 12.52 14.23
N GLU A 645 1.73 11.44 14.51
CA GLU A 645 3.05 11.50 15.15
C GLU A 645 4.11 12.14 14.23
N GLY A 646 4.19 11.72 12.96
CA GLY A 646 5.13 12.26 11.98
C GLY A 646 4.94 13.74 11.68
N MET A 647 3.71 14.25 11.90
CA MET A 647 3.35 15.66 11.82
C MET A 647 3.56 16.44 13.13
N ASN A 648 3.99 15.78 14.21
CA ASN A 648 4.20 16.36 15.54
C ASN A 648 2.96 17.06 16.14
N LEU A 649 1.76 16.50 15.93
CA LEU A 649 0.51 17.09 16.43
C LEU A 649 0.21 16.80 17.92
N GLY A 650 0.99 15.91 18.54
CA GLY A 650 0.91 15.58 19.96
C GLY A 650 -0.13 14.51 20.32
N ASN A 651 -0.10 14.11 21.59
CA ASN A 651 -0.85 12.94 22.09
C ASN A 651 -2.37 13.15 22.16
N ASN A 652 -2.83 14.40 22.30
CA ASN A 652 -4.26 14.71 22.31
C ASN A 652 -4.90 14.40 20.95
N SER A 653 -4.26 14.85 19.86
CA SER A 653 -4.67 14.54 18.49
C SER A 653 -4.60 13.04 18.21
N MET A 654 -3.56 12.36 18.70
CA MET A 654 -3.44 10.90 18.60
C MET A 654 -4.62 10.19 19.24
N ALA A 655 -4.94 10.53 20.51
CA ALA A 655 -6.03 9.90 21.23
C ALA A 655 -7.40 10.17 20.58
N ALA A 656 -7.64 11.39 20.11
CA ALA A 656 -8.86 11.75 19.39
C ALA A 656 -9.00 10.97 18.07
N LEU A 657 -7.93 10.92 17.27
CA LEU A 657 -7.90 10.20 15.99
C LEU A 657 -8.15 8.70 16.17
N VAL A 658 -7.45 8.06 17.10
CA VAL A 658 -7.60 6.62 17.35
C VAL A 658 -9.00 6.30 17.87
N SER A 659 -9.55 7.13 18.75
CA SER A 659 -10.93 6.97 19.25
C SER A 659 -11.98 7.10 18.15
N GLN A 660 -11.79 8.08 17.25
CA GLN A 660 -12.64 8.25 16.07
C GLN A 660 -12.52 7.06 15.11
N GLY A 661 -11.30 6.61 14.81
CA GLY A 661 -11.07 5.45 13.96
C GLY A 661 -11.67 4.15 14.53
N CYS A 662 -11.59 3.94 15.85
CA CYS A 662 -12.30 2.84 16.53
C CYS A 662 -13.82 2.91 16.30
N SER A 663 -14.39 4.11 16.33
CA SER A 663 -15.82 4.32 16.08
C SER A 663 -16.19 4.02 14.63
N GLU A 664 -15.37 4.43 13.66
CA GLU A 664 -15.57 4.12 12.23
C GLU A 664 -15.53 2.62 11.95
N ILE A 665 -14.53 1.91 12.50
CA ILE A 665 -14.43 0.45 12.42
C ILE A 665 -15.67 -0.21 13.03
N ARG A 666 -16.14 0.29 14.17
CA ARG A 666 -17.35 -0.22 14.84
C ARG A 666 -18.60 -0.02 13.98
N TRP A 667 -18.79 1.14 13.37
CA TRP A 667 -19.95 1.42 12.52
C TRP A 667 -19.97 0.51 11.29
N LEU A 668 -18.83 0.38 10.60
CA LEU A 668 -18.70 -0.52 9.48
C LEU A 668 -18.95 -1.98 9.90
N ALA A 669 -18.28 -2.45 10.95
CA ALA A 669 -18.43 -3.83 11.42
C ALA A 669 -19.89 -4.14 11.80
N THR A 670 -20.59 -3.21 12.45
CA THR A 670 -22.01 -3.36 12.81
C THR A 670 -22.88 -3.47 11.55
N LYS A 671 -22.62 -2.66 10.51
CA LYS A 671 -23.32 -2.79 9.21
C LYS A 671 -23.01 -4.10 8.48
N MET A 672 -21.85 -4.70 8.75
CA MET A 672 -21.49 -6.04 8.27
C MET A 672 -22.10 -7.18 9.10
N GLY A 673 -22.87 -6.87 10.15
CA GLY A 673 -23.52 -7.86 11.03
C GLY A 673 -22.66 -8.31 12.21
N ALA A 674 -21.55 -7.63 12.50
CA ALA A 674 -20.74 -7.91 13.68
C ALA A 674 -21.36 -7.34 14.97
N LYS A 675 -20.94 -7.86 16.12
CA LYS A 675 -21.35 -7.37 17.43
C LYS A 675 -20.49 -6.17 17.83
N PRO A 676 -21.08 -5.03 18.24
CA PRO A 676 -20.32 -3.86 18.69
C PRO A 676 -19.36 -4.17 19.85
N THR A 677 -19.73 -5.11 20.72
CA THR A 677 -18.92 -5.53 21.88
C THR A 677 -17.61 -6.23 21.49
N THR A 678 -17.57 -6.88 20.32
CA THR A 678 -16.33 -7.48 19.79
C THR A 678 -15.32 -6.39 19.44
N ILE A 679 -15.81 -5.27 18.89
CA ILE A 679 -14.97 -4.15 18.47
C ILE A 679 -14.45 -3.38 19.68
N THR A 680 -15.26 -3.20 20.73
CA THR A 680 -14.80 -2.59 21.99
C THR A 680 -13.92 -3.53 22.83
N GLY A 681 -13.83 -4.81 22.45
CA GLY A 681 -13.10 -5.83 23.18
C GLY A 681 -11.63 -5.97 22.76
N LEU A 682 -11.06 -7.11 23.14
CA LEU A 682 -9.64 -7.42 22.96
C LEU A 682 -9.21 -7.51 21.49
N SER A 683 -10.03 -8.13 20.63
CA SER A 683 -9.77 -8.26 19.19
C SER A 683 -9.93 -6.95 18.40
N GLY A 684 -10.61 -5.96 18.98
CA GLY A 684 -10.80 -4.63 18.40
C GLY A 684 -9.94 -3.59 19.08
N THR A 685 -10.51 -2.80 19.98
CA THR A 685 -9.82 -1.71 20.68
C THR A 685 -8.51 -2.18 21.31
N GLY A 686 -8.45 -3.38 21.91
CA GLY A 686 -7.21 -3.90 22.49
C GLY A 686 -6.06 -4.00 21.47
N ASP A 687 -6.30 -4.65 20.33
CA ASP A 687 -5.32 -4.79 19.25
C ASP A 687 -5.05 -3.44 18.54
N ILE A 688 -6.06 -2.59 18.38
CA ILE A 688 -5.91 -1.24 17.82
C ILE A 688 -4.97 -0.39 18.68
N MET A 689 -5.18 -0.36 20.00
CA MET A 689 -4.36 0.40 20.93
C MET A 689 -2.90 -0.06 20.87
N LEU A 690 -2.66 -1.37 20.95
CA LEU A 690 -1.31 -1.94 20.81
C LEU A 690 -0.65 -1.50 19.49
N THR A 691 -1.41 -1.54 18.39
CA THR A 691 -0.87 -1.24 17.04
C THR A 691 -0.63 0.26 16.80
N CYS A 692 -1.41 1.14 17.44
CA CYS A 692 -1.33 2.60 17.24
C CYS A 692 -0.37 3.30 18.20
N PHE A 693 -0.20 2.79 19.42
CA PHE A 693 0.60 3.46 20.45
C PHE A 693 2.00 2.89 20.63
N VAL A 694 2.28 1.66 20.15
CA VAL A 694 3.58 1.02 20.33
C VAL A 694 4.44 1.11 19.06
N ASN A 695 5.72 1.47 19.23
CA ASN A 695 6.69 1.69 18.15
C ASN A 695 7.10 0.43 17.36
N LEU A 696 6.56 -0.74 17.70
CA LEU A 696 6.83 -2.02 17.02
C LEU A 696 5.98 -2.22 15.76
N SER A 697 4.99 -1.35 15.51
CA SER A 697 4.07 -1.45 14.36
C SER A 697 4.69 -0.88 13.09
N ARG A 698 4.93 -1.74 12.09
CA ARG A 698 5.45 -1.36 10.76
C ARG A 698 4.51 -0.39 10.03
N ASN A 699 3.20 -0.58 10.19
CA ASN A 699 2.18 0.30 9.61
C ASN A 699 2.26 1.71 10.22
N ARG A 700 2.47 1.80 11.53
CA ARG A 700 2.70 3.07 12.21
C ARG A 700 3.97 3.75 11.70
N THR A 701 5.08 3.01 11.52
CA THR A 701 6.31 3.54 10.94
C THR A 701 6.11 4.13 9.55
N VAL A 702 5.32 3.49 8.67
CA VAL A 702 4.93 4.06 7.38
C VAL A 702 4.20 5.38 7.58
N GLY A 703 3.21 5.40 8.48
CA GLY A 703 2.48 6.61 8.83
C GLY A 703 3.38 7.76 9.28
N VAL A 704 4.33 7.50 10.19
CA VAL A 704 5.29 8.51 10.68
C VAL A 704 6.05 9.14 9.52
N ARG A 705 6.60 8.31 8.65
CA ARG A 705 7.40 8.78 7.51
C ARG A 705 6.56 9.55 6.49
N LEU A 706 5.32 9.12 6.22
CA LEU A 706 4.37 9.87 5.41
C LEU A 706 4.03 11.22 6.06
N GLY A 707 3.78 11.25 7.37
CA GLY A 707 3.49 12.47 8.13
C GLY A 707 4.66 13.47 8.10
N SER A 708 5.89 12.97 8.11
CA SER A 708 7.11 13.78 7.97
C SER A 708 7.38 14.26 6.53
N GLY A 709 6.57 13.86 5.55
CA GLY A 709 6.61 14.35 4.16
C GLY A 709 7.38 13.46 3.19
N GLU A 710 7.76 12.24 3.58
CA GLU A 710 8.41 11.29 2.67
C GLU A 710 7.39 10.64 1.72
N LYS A 711 7.80 10.37 0.47
CA LYS A 711 6.94 9.70 -0.52
C LYS A 711 6.77 8.22 -0.19
N LEU A 712 5.56 7.70 -0.36
CA LEU A 712 5.23 6.29 -0.11
C LEU A 712 6.17 5.31 -0.83
N GLU A 713 6.49 5.57 -2.09
CA GLU A 713 7.40 4.73 -2.89
C GLU A 713 8.79 4.59 -2.24
N ASN A 714 9.35 5.69 -1.74
CA ASN A 714 10.65 5.69 -1.07
C ASN A 714 10.59 4.92 0.25
N ILE A 715 9.49 5.07 1.00
CA ILE A 715 9.25 4.33 2.23
C ILE A 715 9.24 2.83 1.93
N LEU A 716 8.38 2.39 1.01
CA LEU A 716 8.22 0.97 0.67
C LEU A 716 9.51 0.36 0.11
N ASN A 717 10.24 1.08 -0.75
CA ASN A 717 11.52 0.62 -1.31
C ASN A 717 12.62 0.45 -0.26
N SER A 718 12.52 1.17 0.86
CA SER A 718 13.49 1.08 1.96
C SER A 718 13.14 0.03 3.02
N MET A 719 11.94 -0.54 2.98
CA MET A 719 11.47 -1.49 3.99
C MET A 719 11.78 -2.94 3.58
N ASN A 720 12.36 -3.70 4.51
CA ASN A 720 12.60 -5.13 4.34
C ASN A 720 11.34 -5.99 4.56
N GLN A 721 10.21 -5.36 4.88
CA GLN A 721 8.98 -5.99 5.35
C GLN A 721 7.75 -5.29 4.77
N VAL A 722 6.70 -6.05 4.47
CA VAL A 722 5.46 -5.54 3.89
C VAL A 722 4.63 -4.83 4.96
N ALA A 723 4.15 -3.62 4.67
CA ALA A 723 3.17 -2.89 5.47
C ALA A 723 1.74 -3.21 4.99
N GLU A 724 1.11 -4.21 5.60
CA GLU A 724 -0.23 -4.70 5.23
C GLU A 724 -1.30 -3.60 5.18
N GLY A 725 -1.19 -2.58 6.04
CA GLY A 725 -2.13 -1.46 6.08
C GLY A 725 -2.14 -0.63 4.79
N VAL A 726 -1.01 -0.55 4.09
CA VAL A 726 -0.93 0.17 2.80
C VAL A 726 -1.79 -0.54 1.76
N SER A 727 -1.67 -1.86 1.69
CA SER A 727 -2.50 -2.67 0.80
C SER A 727 -3.98 -2.58 1.21
N THR A 728 -4.30 -2.81 2.49
CA THR A 728 -5.69 -2.80 2.99
C THR A 728 -6.38 -1.44 2.80
N ALA A 729 -5.65 -0.32 2.78
CA ALA A 729 -6.24 1.00 2.60
C ALA A 729 -7.03 1.11 1.28
N GLY A 730 -6.58 0.45 0.21
CA GLY A 730 -7.31 0.43 -1.07
C GLY A 730 -8.71 -0.21 -1.00
N ALA A 731 -8.94 -1.09 -0.02
CA ALA A 731 -10.25 -1.72 0.21
C ALA A 731 -11.21 -0.84 1.03
N VAL A 732 -10.70 0.17 1.75
CA VAL A 732 -11.50 0.97 2.69
C VAL A 732 -12.58 1.78 1.99
N ILE A 733 -12.23 2.48 0.91
CA ILE A 733 -13.20 3.32 0.17
C ILE A 733 -14.32 2.44 -0.39
N ALA A 734 -13.96 1.31 -1.00
CA ALA A 734 -14.92 0.36 -1.55
C ALA A 734 -15.83 -0.26 -0.46
N LEU A 735 -15.29 -0.56 0.73
CA LEU A 735 -16.09 -1.02 1.88
C LEU A 735 -17.04 0.06 2.39
N ALA A 736 -16.56 1.29 2.54
CA ALA A 736 -17.37 2.43 2.98
C ALA A 736 -18.56 2.67 2.04
N GLN A 737 -18.32 2.62 0.73
CA GLN A 737 -19.37 2.72 -0.30
C GLN A 737 -20.34 1.53 -0.25
N LYS A 738 -19.81 0.30 -0.23
CA LYS A 738 -20.62 -0.95 -0.24
C LYS A 738 -21.60 -1.03 0.93
N TYR A 739 -21.18 -0.61 2.12
CA TYR A 739 -22.00 -0.65 3.34
C TYR A 739 -22.65 0.69 3.69
N ASN A 740 -22.48 1.71 2.85
CA ASN A 740 -22.98 3.07 3.05
C ASN A 740 -22.64 3.64 4.45
N VAL A 741 -21.35 3.61 4.80
CA VAL A 741 -20.82 4.10 6.09
C VAL A 741 -19.80 5.21 5.84
N LYS A 742 -19.95 6.33 6.55
CA LYS A 742 -18.95 7.40 6.54
C LYS A 742 -17.76 7.01 7.42
N MET A 743 -16.57 7.00 6.83
CA MET A 743 -15.32 6.61 7.50
C MET A 743 -14.20 7.63 7.20
N PRO A 744 -14.35 8.90 7.64
CA PRO A 744 -13.46 9.97 7.20
C PRO A 744 -11.99 9.77 7.59
N VAL A 745 -11.67 9.16 8.73
CA VAL A 745 -10.28 8.89 9.13
C VAL A 745 -9.67 7.82 8.22
N LEU A 746 -10.33 6.67 8.08
CA LEU A 746 -9.78 5.56 7.29
C LEU A 746 -9.74 5.88 5.78
N THR A 747 -10.74 6.59 5.24
CA THR A 747 -10.72 7.00 3.83
C THR A 747 -9.70 8.09 3.54
N ALA A 748 -9.42 8.99 4.49
CA ALA A 748 -8.33 9.95 4.36
C ALA A 748 -6.98 9.25 4.21
N VAL A 749 -6.72 8.19 4.99
CA VAL A 749 -5.49 7.38 4.84
C VAL A 749 -5.40 6.75 3.45
N ALA A 750 -6.49 6.19 2.93
CA ALA A 750 -6.53 5.63 1.58
C ALA A 750 -6.18 6.69 0.51
N ARG A 751 -6.81 7.87 0.58
CA ARG A 751 -6.54 9.00 -0.32
C ARG A 751 -5.10 9.53 -0.21
N ILE A 752 -4.49 9.48 0.99
CA ILE A 752 -3.07 9.84 1.17
C ILE A 752 -2.16 8.80 0.49
N ILE A 753 -2.47 7.51 0.64
CA ILE A 753 -1.70 6.42 0.03
C ILE A 753 -1.77 6.48 -1.50
N ASP A 754 -2.93 6.82 -2.06
CA ASP A 754 -3.12 6.99 -3.51
C ASP A 754 -2.65 8.37 -4.01
N ASN A 755 -1.99 9.17 -3.16
CA ASN A 755 -1.43 10.49 -3.47
C ASN A 755 -2.45 11.55 -3.93
N GLU A 756 -3.74 11.34 -3.62
CA GLU A 756 -4.82 12.31 -3.87
C GLU A 756 -4.89 13.40 -2.80
N LEU A 757 -4.43 13.08 -1.58
CA LEU A 757 -4.53 13.95 -0.41
C LEU A 757 -3.19 14.03 0.32
N THR A 758 -2.81 15.23 0.76
CA THR A 758 -1.62 15.39 1.62
C THR A 758 -2.02 15.24 3.10
N PRO A 759 -1.13 14.75 3.98
CA PRO A 759 -1.40 14.66 5.42
C PRO A 759 -1.91 15.97 6.05
N LYS A 760 -1.31 17.11 5.69
CA LYS A 760 -1.74 18.44 6.17
C LYS A 760 -3.19 18.77 5.77
N LYS A 761 -3.54 18.55 4.50
CA LYS A 761 -4.91 18.76 4.01
C LYS A 761 -5.90 17.81 4.67
N ALA A 762 -5.52 16.54 4.88
CA ALA A 762 -6.36 15.56 5.55
C ALA A 762 -6.73 15.99 6.98
N VAL A 763 -5.77 16.51 7.75
CA VAL A 763 -6.04 17.05 9.08
C VAL A 763 -7.01 18.23 9.01
N PHE A 764 -6.83 19.15 8.07
CA PHE A 764 -7.75 20.27 7.88
C PHE A 764 -9.17 19.79 7.52
N GLU A 765 -9.31 18.84 6.60
CA GLU A 765 -10.62 18.26 6.22
C GLU A 765 -11.30 17.60 7.43
N LEU A 766 -10.56 16.82 8.24
CA LEU A 766 -11.08 16.18 9.45
C LEU A 766 -11.54 17.18 10.51
N MET A 767 -10.77 18.25 10.73
CA MET A 767 -11.12 19.31 11.68
C MET A 767 -12.29 20.17 11.20
N SER A 768 -12.56 20.19 9.89
CA SER A 768 -13.70 20.91 9.30
C SER A 768 -15.00 20.09 9.27
N LEU A 769 -14.97 18.84 9.74
CA LEU A 769 -16.17 18.01 9.81
C LEU A 769 -17.19 18.63 10.78
N PRO A 770 -18.50 18.47 10.52
CA PRO A 770 -19.53 18.93 11.44
C PRO A 770 -19.29 18.36 12.83
N GLN A 771 -19.39 19.21 13.86
CA GLN A 771 -19.30 18.77 15.23
C GLN A 771 -20.41 17.74 15.48
N VAL A 772 -20.01 16.52 15.88
CA VAL A 772 -20.98 15.48 16.21
C VAL A 772 -21.61 15.82 17.55
N ILE A 773 -22.92 16.05 17.54
CA ILE A 773 -23.72 16.13 18.75
C ILE A 773 -23.69 14.73 19.40
N LEU A 774 -22.98 14.58 20.52
CA LEU A 774 -22.87 13.32 21.27
C LEU A 774 -24.20 12.88 21.92
N THR A 775 -25.25 13.71 21.88
CA THR A 775 -26.60 13.34 22.28
C THR A 775 -27.32 12.59 21.15
N LEU A 776 -27.20 11.25 21.19
CA LEU A 776 -28.28 10.25 21.08
C LEU A 776 -27.72 8.89 20.64
N PHE A 777 -26.96 8.26 21.53
CA PHE A 777 -26.96 6.80 21.67
C PHE A 777 -27.21 6.46 23.14
N SER A 778 -28.39 6.84 23.63
CA SER A 778 -28.83 6.56 24.98
C SER A 778 -29.55 5.22 25.06
N GLU A 779 -28.78 4.13 25.18
CA GLU A 779 -29.29 2.93 25.88
C GLU A 779 -29.61 3.25 27.36
N GLN A 780 -29.14 4.38 27.89
CA GLN A 780 -29.40 4.81 29.27
C GLN A 780 -30.75 5.53 29.48
N LEU A 781 -31.38 6.14 28.47
CA LEU A 781 -32.68 6.80 28.68
C LEU A 781 -33.83 5.80 28.78
N TYR A 782 -33.71 4.64 28.12
CA TYR A 782 -34.68 3.55 28.23
C TYR A 782 -34.74 2.98 29.65
N TRP A 783 -33.58 2.81 30.30
CA TRP A 783 -33.50 2.35 31.69
C TRP A 783 -33.86 3.43 32.71
N PHE A 784 -33.60 4.71 32.42
CA PHE A 784 -33.98 5.82 33.30
C PHE A 784 -35.49 6.06 33.30
N TYR A 785 -36.15 5.96 32.14
CA TYR A 785 -37.62 6.03 32.04
C TYR A 785 -38.31 4.83 32.69
N ILE A 786 -37.76 3.61 32.55
CA ILE A 786 -38.28 2.41 33.22
C ILE A 786 -38.12 2.48 34.74
N LYS A 787 -37.01 3.06 35.25
CA LYS A 787 -36.84 3.26 36.70
C LYS A 787 -37.75 4.33 37.29
N ILE A 788 -38.03 5.40 36.55
CA ILE A 788 -38.97 6.43 37.00
C ILE A 788 -40.42 5.90 36.96
N LEU A 789 -40.79 5.10 35.96
CA LEU A 789 -42.10 4.43 35.90
C LEU A 789 -42.27 3.29 36.93
N GLN A 790 -41.18 2.66 37.40
CA GLN A 790 -41.22 1.68 38.52
C GLN A 790 -41.17 2.30 39.92
N ILE A 791 -40.93 3.61 40.01
CA ILE A 791 -40.98 4.36 41.28
C ILE A 791 -42.32 5.11 41.42
N LEU A 792 -43.04 5.35 40.31
CA LEU A 792 -44.34 6.02 40.26
C LEU A 792 -45.54 5.09 40.04
N LEU A 793 -45.31 3.78 39.81
CA LEU A 793 -46.29 2.69 39.87
C LEU A 793 -45.88 1.73 40.99
#